data_AF-A0A4R6PL46-F1
#
_entry.id   AF-A0A4R6PL46-F1
#
_cell.length_a   1.000
_cell.length_b   1.000
_cell.length_c   1.000
_cell.angle_alpha   90.00
_cell.angle_beta   90.00
_cell.angle_gamma   90.00
#
_symmetry.space_group_name_H-M   'P 1'
#
loop_
_entity.id
_entity.type
_entity.pdbx_description
1 polymer ?
#
loop_
_entity_poly.entity_id
_entity_poly.type
_entity_poly.pdbx_seq_one_letter_code
_entity_poly.pdbx_strand_id
1 'polypeptide(L)'
;MTRLSTLLDQIDSGAVLLPEFQRGYVWNRDQVRGLMRSLYLGYPVGGLLVWETGSDDIAVRGTAAGSGLRQLLLDGQQRITTLYGIVRGKAPSFFEGDAVAFTGLHFDVERELFEFQVPGRDISPAWIDVTELFALGPMHYMSRFPDESPETLALYLDRLNKLREITHREFNVETITGSDRTVDEVVDIFNRVNSGGTKLSKGDLALATLCAQWPQARGNLRDHLIRWDKDGYTFTLDWLLRNVIAVGNGRSHFDALGDLEPAEFELALSESARQVDTFLDTVAGRLGLDHDRVLMGRYAIPVITRLLFLNGGQFDNDLHRDRVLYWYIHSALWGRFSGSTETFLQQDYDTLERGGIDALIASLERLRGGSLDLCADDFAGATRGSRFYPLLYLLTRVDGSRDLGTGTELGIEQFGDRTPVQVHYLFPKTLLREYGYERNEINAIANFCFLSPGSEAEVGEREPADYFAEMERRNPGVLASQWIPTDPNLWRVENYREFLRARRMQLSRAADTFLEKLRTGNLHRPTLLTVGVAGVTVGDPAVDQVNALVEDLVADGFGFPLLDSEVSDPITGRELAVAEAFWPEGLQPGVGMPVVLLLEPADADLTRFSQLGYAVFTSVDALRGYVENLRAEASGAPGFDGPAADVAALAERLPATWVGNSELVWFTYSWALLEQDRASGPEVVELSPEQVALRYIALWALTRTFYIHAFDQGNPGEWRYYLGDAIGPNPLIPREWLAARAVESGALAPGAVPGDEDIAIALVHGVIDTVDEVANALTHILGGPGLFASLWASAGAAEHYGYPLSTDQINDLINQVVNDPASRKIQAYNWIEAGMPL
;
A
#
# COMPACT_ATOMS: atom_id res chain seq x y z
N MET A 1 32.34 25.84 10.52
CA MET A 1 31.54 25.34 9.39
C MET A 1 32.47 24.61 8.44
N THR A 2 32.03 23.51 7.83
CA THR A 2 32.86 22.65 6.98
C THR A 2 32.26 22.61 5.57
N ARG A 3 33.09 22.69 4.53
CA ARG A 3 32.61 22.60 3.14
C ARG A 3 32.19 21.18 2.80
N LEU A 4 31.16 21.03 1.96
CA LEU A 4 30.71 19.72 1.49
C LEU A 4 31.84 18.92 0.84
N SER A 5 32.62 19.53 -0.07
CA SER A 5 33.75 18.85 -0.70
C SER A 5 34.74 18.26 0.30
N THR A 6 35.03 19.00 1.38
CA THR A 6 35.91 18.53 2.46
C THR A 6 35.31 17.34 3.22
N LEU A 7 34.00 17.36 3.51
CA LEU A 7 33.32 16.22 4.14
C LEU A 7 33.35 14.97 3.25
N LEU A 8 33.16 15.12 1.93
CA LEU A 8 33.23 14.00 0.99
C LEU A 8 34.65 13.43 0.90
N ASP A 9 35.68 14.27 0.87
CA ASP A 9 37.08 13.83 0.91
C ASP A 9 37.43 13.11 2.23
N GLN A 10 36.83 13.53 3.35
CA GLN A 10 36.98 12.86 4.64
C GLN A 10 36.31 11.48 4.68
N ILE A 11 35.19 11.30 3.98
CA ILE A 11 34.58 9.98 3.79
C ILE A 11 35.48 9.10 2.91
N ASP A 12 36.00 9.63 1.80
CA ASP A 12 36.89 8.90 0.89
C ASP A 12 38.18 8.41 1.60
N SER A 13 38.70 9.19 2.53
CA SER A 13 39.90 8.85 3.32
C SER A 13 39.61 7.98 4.55
N GLY A 14 38.34 7.71 4.86
CA GLY A 14 37.94 6.95 6.06
C GLY A 14 38.08 7.74 7.37
N ALA A 15 38.26 9.06 7.30
CA ALA A 15 38.29 9.94 8.47
C ALA A 15 36.88 10.15 9.04
N VAL A 16 35.87 10.23 8.18
CA VAL A 16 34.45 10.26 8.55
C VAL A 16 33.81 8.90 8.24
N LEU A 17 33.16 8.31 9.23
CA LEU A 17 32.56 6.98 9.16
C LEU A 17 31.14 6.99 9.73
N LEU A 18 30.39 5.93 9.42
CA LEU A 18 29.06 5.70 9.96
C LEU A 18 29.15 4.74 11.17
N PRO A 19 28.56 5.10 12.33
CA PRO A 19 28.40 4.14 13.41
C PRO A 19 27.50 2.96 13.01
N GLU A 20 27.82 1.76 13.49
CA GLU A 20 27.06 0.53 13.21
C GLU A 20 25.60 0.57 13.72
N PHE A 21 25.38 1.37 14.77
CA PHE A 21 24.08 1.54 15.43
C PHE A 21 23.05 2.30 14.59
N GLN A 22 23.46 3.08 13.60
CA GLN A 22 22.52 3.76 12.71
C GLN A 22 21.84 2.78 11.74
N ARG A 23 20.59 3.04 11.35
CA ARG A 23 19.92 2.20 10.36
C ARG A 23 20.52 2.35 8.96
N GLY A 24 20.16 1.45 8.05
CA GLY A 24 20.50 1.56 6.63
C GLY A 24 19.93 2.82 5.97
N TYR A 25 20.21 2.99 4.68
CA TYR A 25 19.67 4.09 3.89
C TYR A 25 18.17 3.87 3.60
N VAL A 26 17.35 4.87 3.89
CA VAL A 26 15.87 4.77 3.79
C VAL A 26 15.24 5.89 2.96
N TRP A 27 16.05 6.79 2.40
CA TRP A 27 15.53 7.90 1.61
C TRP A 27 15.07 7.46 0.22
N ASN A 28 13.88 7.91 -0.22
CA ASN A 28 13.43 7.71 -1.60
C ASN A 28 13.94 8.83 -2.53
N ARG A 29 13.60 8.70 -3.81
CA ARG A 29 13.94 9.66 -4.86
C ARG A 29 13.38 11.06 -4.59
N ASP A 30 12.22 11.18 -3.96
CA ASP A 30 11.59 12.48 -3.68
C ASP A 30 12.33 13.25 -2.60
N GLN A 31 12.79 12.59 -1.53
CA GLN A 31 13.63 13.22 -0.51
C GLN A 31 14.98 13.66 -1.08
N VAL A 32 15.57 12.85 -1.96
CA VAL A 32 16.80 13.20 -2.69
C VAL A 32 16.58 14.46 -3.55
N ARG A 33 15.47 14.51 -4.28
CA ARG A 33 15.08 15.64 -5.12
C ARG A 33 14.88 16.92 -4.30
N GLY A 34 14.13 16.83 -3.20
CA GLY A 34 13.88 17.96 -2.30
C GLY A 34 15.16 18.49 -1.64
N LEU A 35 16.11 17.62 -1.29
CA LEU A 35 17.42 18.02 -0.78
C LEU A 35 18.21 18.80 -1.84
N MET A 36 18.33 18.26 -3.05
CA MET A 36 19.07 18.90 -4.14
C MET A 36 18.46 20.25 -4.53
N ARG A 37 17.13 20.33 -4.59
CA ARG A 37 16.41 21.58 -4.79
C ARG A 37 16.70 22.61 -3.69
N SER A 38 16.62 22.21 -2.42
CA SER A 38 16.90 23.11 -1.28
C SER A 38 18.33 23.67 -1.35
N LEU A 39 19.30 22.81 -1.66
CA LEU A 39 20.70 23.21 -1.86
C LEU A 39 20.88 24.09 -3.09
N TYR A 40 20.16 23.86 -4.17
CA TYR A 40 20.20 24.75 -5.33
C TYR A 40 19.62 26.13 -5.01
N LEU A 41 18.51 26.20 -4.27
CA LEU A 41 17.78 27.45 -4.02
C LEU A 41 18.41 28.39 -2.99
N GLY A 42 19.30 27.93 -2.10
CA GLY A 42 19.74 28.78 -0.98
C GLY A 42 19.33 28.28 0.39
N TYR A 43 18.42 27.31 0.46
CA TYR A 43 17.72 27.01 1.69
C TYR A 43 18.58 26.24 2.68
N PRO A 44 18.35 26.47 3.99
CA PRO A 44 19.02 25.69 5.03
C PRO A 44 18.53 24.25 4.98
N VAL A 45 19.48 23.30 5.02
CA VAL A 45 19.19 21.85 4.98
C VAL A 45 19.50 21.15 6.30
N GLY A 46 19.57 21.91 7.39
CA GLY A 46 19.93 21.43 8.73
C GLY A 46 21.44 21.31 8.98
N GLY A 47 21.83 21.22 10.25
CA GLY A 47 23.22 20.94 10.67
C GLY A 47 23.58 19.46 10.56
N LEU A 48 24.85 19.14 10.80
CA LEU A 48 25.36 17.78 10.98
C LEU A 48 25.88 17.65 12.41
N LEU A 49 25.73 16.47 12.98
CA LEU A 49 26.31 16.13 14.27
C LEU A 49 27.37 15.04 14.06
N VAL A 50 28.57 15.28 14.59
CA VAL A 50 29.70 14.37 14.47
C VAL A 50 30.28 14.09 15.85
N TRP A 51 30.70 12.84 16.09
CA TRP A 51 31.43 12.47 17.29
C TRP A 51 32.87 12.14 16.97
N GLU A 52 33.79 12.82 17.65
CA GLU A 52 35.22 12.63 17.49
C GLU A 52 35.75 11.64 18.54
N THR A 53 36.36 10.54 18.09
CA THR A 53 36.77 9.41 18.93
C THR A 53 38.06 8.74 18.45
N GLY A 54 38.71 7.99 19.34
CA GLY A 54 39.92 7.20 19.05
C GLY A 54 39.63 5.96 18.18
N SER A 55 40.68 5.37 17.61
CA SER A 55 40.56 4.25 16.65
C SER A 55 40.12 2.91 17.26
N ASP A 56 40.14 2.76 18.58
CA ASP A 56 40.23 1.43 19.22
C ASP A 56 38.92 0.95 19.87
N ASP A 57 37.88 1.78 20.01
CA ASP A 57 36.72 1.45 20.87
C ASP A 57 35.36 1.31 20.16
N ILE A 58 35.21 1.61 18.87
CA ILE A 58 33.88 1.65 18.21
C ILE A 58 33.91 0.97 16.84
N ALA A 59 32.93 0.09 16.61
CA ALA A 59 32.72 -0.51 15.31
C ALA A 59 31.99 0.42 14.34
N VAL A 60 32.40 0.31 13.09
CA VAL A 60 32.06 1.21 12.00
C VAL A 60 31.74 0.39 10.77
N ARG A 61 30.86 0.92 9.92
CA ARG A 61 30.56 0.31 8.62
C ARG A 61 31.68 0.60 7.61
N GLY A 62 32.02 -0.40 6.79
CA GLY A 62 33.00 -0.29 5.70
C GLY A 62 34.46 -0.61 6.07
N THR A 63 35.38 -0.44 5.10
CA THR A 63 36.82 -0.72 5.28
C THR A 63 37.58 0.49 5.83
N ALA A 64 38.17 0.34 7.02
CA ALA A 64 38.97 1.38 7.67
C ALA A 64 40.38 1.46 7.05
N ALA A 65 40.76 2.65 6.54
CA ALA A 65 42.13 2.96 6.15
C ALA A 65 42.71 4.02 7.09
N GLY A 66 43.51 3.60 8.07
CA GLY A 66 44.37 4.50 8.85
C GLY A 66 44.23 4.42 10.38
N SER A 67 45.37 4.56 11.05
CA SER A 67 45.50 4.77 12.50
C SER A 67 45.44 6.28 12.77
N GLY A 68 44.36 6.76 13.40
CA GLY A 68 44.16 8.17 13.71
C GLY A 68 42.81 8.44 14.38
N LEU A 69 42.58 9.71 14.73
CA LEU A 69 41.27 10.20 15.20
C LEU A 69 40.20 9.94 14.12
N ARG A 70 39.06 9.40 14.53
CA ARG A 70 37.90 9.11 13.67
C ARG A 70 36.75 10.04 14.02
N GLN A 71 35.98 10.40 13.00
CA GLN A 71 34.77 11.19 13.13
C GLN A 71 33.57 10.34 12.73
N LEU A 72 32.66 10.11 13.67
CA LEU A 72 31.46 9.34 13.47
C LEU A 72 30.29 10.27 13.16
N LEU A 73 29.67 10.12 12.00
CA LEU A 73 28.52 10.91 11.59
C LEU A 73 27.29 10.45 12.37
N LEU A 74 26.79 11.26 13.30
CA LEU A 74 25.64 10.97 14.14
C LEU A 74 24.33 11.48 13.55
N ASP A 75 24.30 12.69 13.00
CA ASP A 75 23.10 13.22 12.35
C ASP A 75 23.43 13.70 10.93
N GLY A 76 22.47 13.53 10.02
CA GLY A 76 22.62 13.87 8.62
C GLY A 76 23.19 12.74 7.76
N GLN A 77 23.21 11.50 8.26
CA GLN A 77 23.58 10.30 7.49
C GLN A 77 22.96 10.27 6.10
N GLN A 78 21.62 10.36 6.04
CA GLN A 78 20.88 10.19 4.78
C GLN A 78 21.27 11.30 3.79
N ARG A 79 21.27 12.57 4.25
CA ARG A 79 21.70 13.74 3.48
C ARG A 79 23.11 13.60 2.91
N ILE A 80 24.09 13.24 3.74
CA ILE A 80 25.49 13.15 3.32
C ILE A 80 25.73 11.94 2.42
N THR A 81 25.06 10.82 2.68
CA THR A 81 25.10 9.64 1.80
C THR A 81 24.56 9.95 0.42
N THR A 82 23.41 10.64 0.32
CA THR A 82 22.84 11.12 -0.95
C THR A 82 23.82 12.02 -1.70
N LEU A 83 24.40 13.03 -1.02
CA LEU A 83 25.32 13.98 -1.64
C LEU A 83 26.61 13.30 -2.09
N TYR A 84 27.14 12.35 -1.31
CA TYR A 84 28.27 11.54 -1.72
C TYR A 84 27.93 10.73 -2.98
N GLY A 85 26.79 10.03 -2.98
CA GLY A 85 26.32 9.22 -4.11
C GLY A 85 26.23 10.01 -5.41
N ILE A 86 25.62 11.19 -5.37
CA ILE A 86 25.43 12.07 -6.54
C ILE A 86 26.75 12.70 -6.98
N VAL A 87 27.57 13.22 -6.06
CA VAL A 87 28.80 13.95 -6.43
C VAL A 87 29.92 13.00 -6.87
N ARG A 88 30.02 11.81 -6.26
CA ARG A 88 31.05 10.81 -6.59
C ARG A 88 30.59 9.78 -7.62
N GLY A 89 29.30 9.70 -7.92
CA GLY A 89 28.71 8.72 -8.84
C GLY A 89 28.78 7.27 -8.33
N LYS A 90 29.01 7.07 -7.03
CA LYS A 90 29.08 5.76 -6.39
C LYS A 90 28.67 5.85 -4.93
N ALA A 91 28.13 4.77 -4.38
CA ALA A 91 27.83 4.68 -2.97
C ALA A 91 29.11 4.69 -2.10
N PRO A 92 29.08 5.29 -0.89
CA PRO A 92 30.20 5.19 0.05
C PRO A 92 30.40 3.75 0.54
N SER A 93 31.59 3.43 1.06
CA SER A 93 31.94 2.06 1.50
C SER A 93 31.08 1.52 2.65
N PHE A 94 30.46 2.42 3.42
CA PHE A 94 29.55 2.10 4.52
C PHE A 94 28.07 2.01 4.11
N PHE A 95 27.76 2.12 2.81
CA PHE A 95 26.40 2.15 2.33
C PHE A 95 25.69 0.79 2.48
N GLU A 96 24.47 0.84 3.01
CA GLU A 96 23.60 -0.31 3.18
C GLU A 96 22.19 0.10 2.73
N GLY A 97 21.82 -0.27 1.51
CA GLY A 97 20.55 0.10 0.88
C GLY A 97 20.60 -0.12 -0.62
N ASP A 98 19.59 0.38 -1.33
CA ASP A 98 19.57 0.39 -2.79
C ASP A 98 20.18 1.68 -3.34
N ALA A 99 21.29 1.56 -4.09
CA ALA A 99 21.96 2.70 -4.69
C ALA A 99 21.12 3.38 -5.79
N VAL A 100 20.12 2.68 -6.35
CA VAL A 100 19.18 3.21 -7.35
C VAL A 100 18.40 4.43 -6.81
N ALA A 101 18.32 4.59 -5.50
CA ALA A 101 17.62 5.69 -4.84
C ALA A 101 18.24 7.08 -5.12
N PHE A 102 19.52 7.18 -5.47
CA PHE A 102 20.19 8.47 -5.75
C PHE A 102 20.95 8.52 -7.08
N THR A 103 20.97 7.43 -7.87
CA THR A 103 21.55 7.42 -9.22
C THR A 103 20.55 7.85 -10.28
N GLY A 104 21.01 8.48 -11.36
CA GLY A 104 20.16 8.87 -12.49
C GLY A 104 19.36 10.16 -12.28
N LEU A 105 19.78 11.00 -11.33
CA LEU A 105 19.22 12.33 -11.11
C LEU A 105 19.65 13.28 -12.23
N HIS A 106 18.67 13.93 -12.85
CA HIS A 106 18.83 14.94 -13.89
C HIS A 106 18.29 16.30 -13.42
N PHE A 107 18.84 17.36 -13.99
CA PHE A 107 18.43 18.74 -13.79
C PHE A 107 17.99 19.36 -15.11
N ASP A 108 16.75 19.81 -15.19
CA ASP A 108 16.23 20.60 -16.31
C ASP A 108 16.81 22.01 -16.22
N VAL A 109 17.76 22.34 -17.09
CA VAL A 109 18.45 23.64 -17.06
C VAL A 109 17.53 24.79 -17.50
N GLU A 110 16.42 24.51 -18.19
CA GLU A 110 15.43 25.51 -18.61
C GLU A 110 14.49 25.87 -17.47
N ARG A 111 13.95 24.85 -16.81
CA ARG A 111 12.88 24.97 -15.81
C ARG A 111 13.38 24.94 -14.37
N GLU A 112 14.65 24.64 -14.15
CA GLU A 112 15.29 24.49 -12.84
C GLU A 112 14.68 23.37 -11.99
N LEU A 113 14.28 22.28 -12.64
CA LEU A 113 13.62 21.12 -12.03
C LEU A 113 14.58 19.94 -11.87
N PHE A 114 14.41 19.17 -10.80
CA PHE A 114 15.14 17.92 -10.60
C PHE A 114 14.22 16.74 -10.88
N GLU A 115 14.64 15.78 -11.70
CA GLU A 115 13.89 14.53 -11.95
C GLU A 115 14.83 13.34 -12.08
N PHE A 116 14.34 12.15 -11.75
CA PHE A 116 15.06 10.91 -12.05
C PHE A 116 14.69 10.43 -13.44
N GLN A 117 15.66 9.90 -14.18
CA GLN A 117 15.40 9.37 -15.51
C GLN A 117 14.38 8.22 -15.46
N VAL A 118 13.33 8.33 -16.27
CA VAL A 118 12.37 7.24 -16.49
C VAL A 118 12.80 6.44 -17.73
N PRO A 119 12.92 5.11 -17.66
CA PRO A 119 13.23 4.28 -18.81
C PRO A 119 12.28 4.53 -19.99
N GLY A 120 12.81 4.76 -21.19
CA GLY A 120 12.00 4.89 -22.42
C GLY A 120 11.50 6.30 -22.77
N ARG A 121 11.75 7.32 -21.94
CA ARG A 121 11.42 8.72 -22.26
C ARG A 121 12.56 9.39 -23.01
N ASP A 122 12.25 10.06 -24.14
CA ASP A 122 13.23 10.89 -24.85
C ASP A 122 13.71 12.02 -23.95
N ILE A 123 15.03 12.10 -23.76
CA ILE A 123 15.67 13.09 -22.89
C ILE A 123 15.90 14.34 -23.73
N SER A 124 15.10 15.39 -23.50
CA SER A 124 15.39 16.72 -24.04
C SER A 124 16.85 17.10 -23.74
N PRO A 125 17.59 17.74 -24.66
CA PRO A 125 18.95 18.21 -24.41
C PRO A 125 19.09 19.11 -23.16
N ALA A 126 17.99 19.73 -22.72
CA ALA A 126 17.91 20.54 -21.50
C ALA A 126 18.07 19.74 -20.20
N TRP A 127 17.89 18.42 -20.20
CA TRP A 127 18.11 17.57 -19.04
C TRP A 127 19.58 17.19 -18.89
N ILE A 128 20.16 17.65 -17.79
CA ILE A 128 21.58 17.49 -17.48
C ILE A 128 21.74 16.44 -16.40
N ASP A 129 22.48 15.37 -16.68
CA ASP A 129 22.84 14.39 -15.65
C ASP A 129 23.68 15.09 -14.57
N VAL A 130 23.18 15.08 -13.34
CA VAL A 130 23.78 15.83 -12.23
C VAL A 130 25.13 15.22 -11.84
N THR A 131 25.26 13.89 -11.90
CA THR A 131 26.49 13.17 -11.55
C THR A 131 27.58 13.44 -12.59
N GLU A 132 27.25 13.35 -13.87
CA GLU A 132 28.14 13.66 -14.99
C GLU A 132 28.55 15.14 -14.96
N LEU A 133 27.66 16.07 -14.60
CA LEU A 133 28.01 17.47 -14.38
C LEU A 133 29.06 17.67 -13.29
N PHE A 134 28.96 16.97 -12.16
CA PHE A 134 29.97 17.06 -11.11
C PHE A 134 31.32 16.49 -11.55
N ALA A 135 31.32 15.45 -12.41
CA ALA A 135 32.53 14.81 -12.91
C ALA A 135 33.23 15.60 -14.04
N LEU A 136 32.47 16.09 -15.02
CA LEU A 136 32.99 16.68 -16.27
C LEU A 136 32.93 18.21 -16.31
N GLY A 137 32.06 18.81 -15.48
CA GLY A 137 31.88 20.26 -15.39
C GLY A 137 30.92 20.85 -16.44
N PRO A 138 30.56 22.15 -16.29
CA PRO A 138 29.47 22.76 -17.06
C PRO A 138 29.77 22.90 -18.56
N MET A 139 31.06 23.11 -18.89
CA MET A 139 31.50 23.26 -20.27
C MET A 139 31.27 22.02 -21.12
N HIS A 140 31.19 20.84 -20.52
CA HIS A 140 30.87 19.60 -21.21
C HIS A 140 29.48 19.64 -21.89
N TYR A 141 28.53 20.35 -21.29
CA TYR A 141 27.15 20.42 -21.78
C TYR A 141 26.89 21.56 -22.77
N MET A 142 27.80 22.53 -22.88
CA MET A 142 27.60 23.69 -23.77
C MET A 142 27.47 23.29 -25.23
N SER A 143 28.13 22.20 -25.66
CA SER A 143 28.00 21.69 -27.03
C SER A 143 26.65 21.02 -27.32
N ARG A 144 25.81 20.76 -26.30
CA ARG A 144 24.46 20.17 -26.47
C ARG A 144 23.41 21.19 -26.89
N PHE A 145 23.76 22.49 -26.86
CA PHE A 145 22.86 23.61 -27.18
C PHE A 145 23.37 24.41 -28.40
N PRO A 146 23.54 23.79 -29.59
CA PRO A 146 24.17 24.45 -30.74
C PRO A 146 23.31 25.58 -31.34
N ASP A 147 21.99 25.53 -31.15
CA ASP A 147 21.02 26.44 -31.77
C ASP A 147 20.49 27.53 -30.81
N GLU A 148 20.97 27.55 -29.56
CA GLU A 148 20.53 28.51 -28.54
C GLU A 148 21.20 29.88 -28.66
N SER A 149 20.50 30.94 -28.24
CA SER A 149 21.07 32.29 -28.26
C SER A 149 22.21 32.44 -27.25
N PRO A 150 23.17 33.37 -27.46
CA PRO A 150 24.24 33.65 -26.50
C PRO A 150 23.73 34.00 -25.09
N GLU A 151 22.59 34.67 -24.99
CA GLU A 151 21.93 35.01 -23.73
C GLU A 151 21.41 33.76 -23.01
N THR A 152 20.74 32.86 -23.73
CA THR A 152 20.26 31.57 -23.18
C THR A 152 21.42 30.69 -22.74
N LEU A 153 22.49 30.60 -23.54
CA LEU A 153 23.70 29.86 -23.19
C LEU A 153 24.36 30.41 -21.92
N ALA A 154 24.43 31.73 -21.79
CA ALA A 154 24.96 32.37 -20.58
C ALA A 154 24.08 32.06 -19.35
N LEU A 155 22.75 32.07 -19.51
CA LEU A 155 21.80 31.69 -18.46
C LEU A 155 21.96 30.23 -18.04
N TYR A 156 22.05 29.30 -18.99
CA TYR A 156 22.26 27.88 -18.70
C TYR A 156 23.59 27.65 -18.00
N LEU A 157 24.66 28.30 -18.46
CA LEU A 157 25.97 28.21 -17.82
C LEU A 157 25.92 28.72 -16.37
N ASP A 158 25.21 29.81 -16.10
CA ASP A 158 25.03 30.34 -14.74
C ASP A 158 24.29 29.33 -13.83
N ARG A 159 23.19 28.75 -14.32
CA ARG A 159 22.43 27.72 -13.60
C ARG A 159 23.26 26.47 -13.31
N LEU A 160 24.07 26.00 -14.26
CA LEU A 160 24.95 24.85 -14.08
C LEU A 160 26.12 25.14 -13.13
N ASN A 161 26.67 26.35 -13.18
CA ASN A 161 27.67 26.80 -12.20
C ASN A 161 27.05 26.83 -10.80
N LYS A 162 25.86 27.40 -10.65
CA LYS A 162 25.10 27.43 -9.39
C LYS A 162 24.88 26.01 -8.82
N LEU A 163 24.60 25.02 -9.68
CA LEU A 163 24.49 23.62 -9.25
C LEU A 163 25.83 23.07 -8.75
N ARG A 164 26.94 23.38 -9.41
CA ARG A 164 28.29 22.95 -8.97
C ARG A 164 28.75 23.58 -7.66
N GLU A 165 28.36 24.83 -7.41
CA GLU A 165 28.65 25.55 -6.17
C GLU A 165 28.03 24.87 -4.93
N ILE A 166 27.12 23.91 -5.08
CA ILE A 166 26.64 23.06 -3.97
C ILE A 166 27.81 22.39 -3.23
N THR A 167 28.87 21.97 -3.93
CA THR A 167 30.05 21.36 -3.31
C THR A 167 30.87 22.33 -2.44
N HIS A 168 30.69 23.63 -2.64
CA HIS A 168 31.35 24.69 -1.86
C HIS A 168 30.49 25.19 -0.70
N ARG A 169 29.24 24.73 -0.59
CA ARG A 169 28.38 25.07 0.54
C ARG A 169 28.97 24.60 1.86
N GLU A 170 28.80 25.46 2.85
CA GLU A 170 29.22 25.23 4.22
C GLU A 170 28.09 24.60 5.03
N PHE A 171 28.39 23.50 5.69
CA PHE A 171 27.50 22.85 6.65
C PHE A 171 27.88 23.28 8.08
N ASN A 172 26.86 23.51 8.89
CA ASN A 172 27.02 23.65 10.33
C ASN A 172 27.28 22.26 10.91
N VAL A 173 28.53 21.96 11.23
CA VAL A 173 28.94 20.70 11.85
C VAL A 173 29.18 20.97 13.32
N GLU A 174 28.33 20.39 14.16
CA GLU A 174 28.55 20.33 15.61
C GLU A 174 29.35 19.07 15.93
N THR A 175 30.43 19.23 16.70
CA THR A 175 31.33 18.14 17.05
C THR A 175 31.26 17.87 18.53
N ILE A 176 30.83 16.66 18.89
CA ILE A 176 30.96 16.13 20.24
C ILE A 176 32.42 15.75 20.43
N THR A 177 33.09 16.45 21.33
CA THR A 177 34.48 16.22 21.71
C THR A 177 34.56 15.87 23.19
N GLY A 178 35.55 15.05 23.56
CA GLY A 178 35.76 14.58 24.94
C GLY A 178 36.00 13.08 24.95
N SER A 179 37.17 12.67 25.46
CA SER A 179 37.53 11.26 25.66
C SER A 179 36.74 10.57 26.78
N ASP A 180 35.95 11.36 27.53
CA ASP A 180 35.08 10.96 28.63
C ASP A 180 33.63 10.65 28.18
N ARG A 181 33.27 10.93 26.92
CA ARG A 181 31.94 10.62 26.38
C ARG A 181 31.81 9.13 26.10
N THR A 182 30.86 8.49 26.77
CA THR A 182 30.54 7.08 26.53
C THR A 182 29.68 6.93 25.28
N VAL A 183 29.66 5.72 24.70
CA VAL A 183 28.80 5.44 23.54
C VAL A 183 27.32 5.64 23.90
N ASP A 184 26.91 5.29 25.13
CA ASP A 184 25.53 5.46 25.61
C ASP A 184 25.09 6.93 25.61
N GLU A 185 25.93 7.84 26.11
CA GLU A 185 25.64 9.28 26.09
C GLU A 185 25.46 9.80 24.65
N VAL A 186 26.24 9.25 23.72
CA VAL A 186 26.19 9.62 22.30
C VAL A 186 24.92 9.10 21.62
N VAL A 187 24.51 7.87 21.91
CA VAL A 187 23.24 7.30 21.44
C VAL A 187 22.07 8.11 21.99
N ASP A 188 22.10 8.55 23.24
CA ASP A 188 21.08 9.42 23.83
C ASP A 188 20.98 10.78 23.13
N ILE A 189 22.13 11.41 22.83
CA ILE A 189 22.16 12.66 22.07
C ILE A 189 21.60 12.45 20.66
N PHE A 190 22.02 11.37 19.99
CA PHE A 190 21.52 10.97 18.68
C PHE A 190 19.99 10.79 18.67
N ASN A 191 19.44 10.12 19.67
CA ASN A 191 17.99 9.87 19.80
C ASN A 191 17.21 11.18 19.98
N ARG A 192 17.76 12.13 20.75
CA ARG A 192 17.14 13.44 20.98
C ARG A 192 17.18 14.34 19.74
N VAL A 193 18.24 14.26 18.94
CA VAL A 193 18.39 15.08 17.73
C VAL A 193 17.53 14.54 16.59
N ASN A 194 17.39 13.21 16.46
CA ASN A 194 16.62 12.58 15.38
C ASN A 194 15.10 12.64 15.53
N SER A 195 14.55 13.19 16.62
CA SER A 195 13.11 13.26 16.83
C SER A 195 12.36 14.14 15.81
N GLY A 196 13.08 15.01 15.07
CA GLY A 196 12.52 15.90 14.05
C GLY A 196 12.56 15.39 12.60
N GLY A 197 13.32 14.31 12.30
CA GLY A 197 13.46 13.76 10.94
C GLY A 197 12.59 12.52 10.70
N THR A 198 12.94 11.67 9.72
CA THR A 198 12.33 10.33 9.58
C THR A 198 12.59 9.55 10.85
N LYS A 199 11.56 9.35 11.68
CA LYS A 199 11.70 8.80 13.02
C LYS A 199 12.29 7.39 12.96
N LEU A 200 13.14 7.08 13.93
CA LEU A 200 13.60 5.71 14.18
C LEU A 200 12.46 4.95 14.87
N SER A 201 12.28 3.68 14.53
CA SER A 201 11.36 2.83 15.29
C SER A 201 11.88 2.65 16.73
N LYS A 202 11.01 2.23 17.65
CA LYS A 202 11.45 1.86 19.01
C LYS A 202 12.48 0.73 18.98
N GLY A 203 12.34 -0.20 18.03
CA GLY A 203 13.31 -1.28 17.79
C GLY A 203 14.66 -0.76 17.29
N ASP A 204 14.67 0.21 16.37
CA ASP A 204 15.88 0.85 15.87
C ASP A 204 16.66 1.57 16.99
N LEU A 205 15.97 2.29 17.87
CA LEU A 205 16.57 3.01 19.01
C LEU A 205 17.21 2.04 20.01
N ALA A 206 16.50 0.96 20.33
CA ALA A 206 16.99 -0.06 21.26
C ALA A 206 18.15 -0.86 20.66
N LEU A 207 18.06 -1.24 19.38
CA LEU A 207 19.17 -1.87 18.65
C LEU A 207 20.38 -0.96 18.55
N ALA A 208 20.17 0.36 18.43
CA ALA A 208 21.28 1.30 18.39
C ALA A 208 22.12 1.27 19.68
N THR A 209 21.44 1.22 20.83
CA THR A 209 22.06 1.07 22.15
C THR A 209 22.79 -0.28 22.26
N LEU A 210 22.21 -1.37 21.76
CA LEU A 210 22.87 -2.67 21.76
C LEU A 210 24.12 -2.70 20.88
N CYS A 211 24.06 -2.15 19.67
CA CYS A 211 25.20 -2.11 18.74
C CYS A 211 26.39 -1.30 19.27
N ALA A 212 26.17 -0.41 20.24
CA ALA A 212 27.24 0.28 20.97
C ALA A 212 28.15 -0.70 21.72
N GLN A 213 27.55 -1.74 22.31
CA GLN A 213 28.24 -2.72 23.14
C GLN A 213 28.56 -4.01 22.34
N TRP A 214 27.74 -4.33 21.34
CA TRP A 214 27.90 -5.48 20.46
C TRP A 214 27.73 -5.12 18.98
N PRO A 215 28.82 -4.71 18.31
CA PRO A 215 28.80 -4.31 16.90
C PRO A 215 28.17 -5.29 15.93
N GLN A 216 28.35 -6.59 16.13
CA GLN A 216 27.92 -7.63 15.20
C GLN A 216 26.40 -7.91 15.28
N ALA A 217 25.70 -7.34 16.26
CA ALA A 217 24.28 -7.63 16.54
C ALA A 217 23.39 -7.47 15.30
N ARG A 218 23.53 -6.35 14.58
CA ARG A 218 22.70 -6.06 13.40
C ARG A 218 22.96 -7.03 12.24
N GLY A 219 24.22 -7.38 11.98
CA GLY A 219 24.58 -8.37 10.96
C GLY A 219 23.97 -9.74 11.25
N ASN A 220 24.11 -10.21 12.49
CA ASN A 220 23.58 -11.50 12.93
C ASN A 220 22.04 -11.56 12.84
N LEU A 221 21.34 -10.49 13.24
CA LEU A 221 19.88 -10.38 13.09
C LEU A 221 19.47 -10.48 11.62
N ARG A 222 20.16 -9.77 10.72
CA ARG A 222 19.87 -9.77 9.27
C ARG A 222 20.08 -11.14 8.63
N ASP A 223 21.11 -11.88 9.03
CA ASP A 223 21.41 -13.20 8.48
C ASP A 223 20.25 -14.19 8.72
N HIS A 224 19.62 -14.13 9.90
CA HIS A 224 18.43 -14.93 10.19
C HIS A 224 17.22 -14.53 9.33
N LEU A 225 16.98 -13.23 9.14
CA LEU A 225 15.88 -12.75 8.29
C LEU A 225 16.06 -13.17 6.83
N ILE A 226 17.27 -13.05 6.28
CA ILE A 226 17.60 -13.47 4.90
C ILE A 226 17.42 -14.97 4.74
N ARG A 227 17.76 -15.76 5.76
CA ARG A 227 17.55 -17.21 5.73
C ARG A 227 16.07 -17.57 5.70
N TRP A 228 15.25 -17.01 6.59
CA TRP A 228 13.81 -17.28 6.59
C TRP A 228 13.13 -16.81 5.30
N ASP A 229 13.56 -15.68 4.73
CA ASP A 229 13.05 -15.20 3.45
C ASP A 229 13.29 -16.21 2.31
N LYS A 230 14.50 -16.81 2.27
CA LYS A 230 14.82 -17.92 1.35
C LYS A 230 14.00 -19.19 1.61
N ASP A 231 13.62 -19.43 2.86
CA ASP A 231 12.76 -20.54 3.26
C ASP A 231 11.26 -20.25 3.01
N GLY A 232 10.93 -19.07 2.48
CA GLY A 232 9.57 -18.68 2.10
C GLY A 232 8.79 -17.94 3.20
N TYR A 233 9.45 -17.44 4.24
CA TYR A 233 8.86 -16.63 5.32
C TYR A 233 9.54 -15.28 5.47
N THR A 234 8.79 -14.19 5.32
CA THR A 234 9.34 -12.83 5.40
C THR A 234 9.03 -12.23 6.78
N PHE A 235 10.06 -11.81 7.50
CA PHE A 235 9.92 -11.17 8.81
C PHE A 235 10.65 -9.83 8.88
N THR A 236 10.24 -8.98 9.82
CA THR A 236 10.89 -7.69 10.07
C THR A 236 11.88 -7.78 11.23
N LEU A 237 12.81 -6.82 11.27
CA LEU A 237 13.78 -6.69 12.36
C LEU A 237 13.08 -6.50 13.73
N ASP A 238 12.08 -5.62 13.78
CA ASP A 238 11.27 -5.37 14.97
C ASP A 238 10.58 -6.65 15.46
N TRP A 239 10.07 -7.49 14.55
CA TRP A 239 9.47 -8.77 14.90
C TRP A 239 10.50 -9.73 15.51
N LEU A 240 11.71 -9.82 14.94
CA LEU A 240 12.77 -10.68 15.47
C LEU A 240 13.22 -10.20 16.85
N LEU A 241 13.43 -8.89 17.02
CA LEU A 241 13.77 -8.30 18.31
C LEU A 241 12.72 -8.61 19.39
N ARG A 242 11.42 -8.64 19.04
CA ARG A 242 10.38 -9.06 19.99
C ARG A 242 10.54 -10.50 20.47
N ASN A 243 10.99 -11.41 19.60
CA ASN A 243 11.32 -12.78 20.00
C ASN A 243 12.54 -12.80 20.93
N VAL A 244 13.57 -11.99 20.63
CA VAL A 244 14.76 -11.90 21.48
C VAL A 244 14.44 -11.39 22.88
N ILE A 245 13.62 -10.34 22.99
CA ILE A 245 13.19 -9.81 24.30
C ILE A 245 12.35 -10.84 25.04
N ALA A 246 11.42 -11.51 24.35
CA ALA A 246 10.58 -12.54 24.95
C ALA A 246 11.45 -13.65 25.56
N VAL A 247 12.41 -14.17 24.80
CA VAL A 247 13.33 -15.22 25.25
C VAL A 247 14.27 -14.72 26.35
N GLY A 248 14.91 -13.57 26.15
CA GLY A 248 15.93 -13.02 27.05
C GLY A 248 15.40 -12.66 28.42
N ASN A 249 14.30 -11.89 28.51
CA ASN A 249 13.81 -11.37 29.79
C ASN A 249 12.29 -11.45 29.99
N GLY A 250 11.54 -12.04 29.05
CA GLY A 250 10.08 -12.22 29.21
C GLY A 250 9.30 -10.91 29.15
N ARG A 251 9.84 -9.88 28.48
CA ARG A 251 9.18 -8.57 28.30
C ARG A 251 8.71 -8.36 26.87
N SER A 252 7.76 -7.44 26.69
CA SER A 252 7.25 -7.07 25.35
C SER A 252 7.70 -5.71 24.84
N HIS A 253 8.18 -4.83 25.72
CA HIS A 253 8.64 -3.49 25.37
C HIS A 253 10.09 -3.49 24.91
N PHE A 254 10.40 -2.74 23.84
CA PHE A 254 11.75 -2.64 23.27
C PHE A 254 12.80 -2.07 24.24
N ASP A 255 12.40 -1.22 25.19
CA ASP A 255 13.31 -0.65 26.19
C ASP A 255 13.97 -1.74 27.07
N ALA A 256 13.33 -2.91 27.20
CA ALA A 256 13.87 -4.05 27.92
C ALA A 256 15.08 -4.69 27.20
N LEU A 257 15.41 -4.31 25.97
CA LEU A 257 16.66 -4.72 25.33
C LEU A 257 17.88 -4.19 26.07
N GLY A 258 17.78 -3.01 26.68
CA GLY A 258 18.86 -2.43 27.48
C GLY A 258 19.14 -3.19 28.78
N ASP A 259 18.23 -4.09 29.20
CA ASP A 259 18.41 -4.93 30.37
C ASP A 259 19.25 -6.20 30.08
N LEU A 260 19.60 -6.46 28.82
CA LEU A 260 20.37 -7.63 28.40
C LEU A 260 21.83 -7.24 28.14
N GLU A 261 22.76 -7.92 28.80
CA GLU A 261 24.18 -7.80 28.47
C GLU A 261 24.46 -8.39 27.07
N PRO A 262 25.52 -7.96 26.35
CA PRO A 262 25.84 -8.45 25.01
C PRO A 262 25.82 -9.98 24.83
N ALA A 263 26.39 -10.71 25.80
CA ALA A 263 26.42 -12.17 25.78
C ALA A 263 25.03 -12.80 26.02
N GLU A 264 24.20 -12.17 26.84
CA GLU A 264 22.82 -12.62 27.09
C GLU A 264 21.95 -12.37 25.87
N PHE A 265 22.13 -11.24 25.20
CA PHE A 265 21.45 -10.95 23.94
C PHE A 265 21.87 -11.92 22.84
N GLU A 266 23.17 -12.21 22.67
CA GLU A 266 23.66 -13.16 21.66
C GLU A 266 23.08 -14.57 21.88
N LEU A 267 23.03 -15.00 23.15
CA LEU A 267 22.39 -16.25 23.53
C LEU A 267 20.89 -16.21 23.24
N ALA A 268 20.20 -15.14 23.64
CA ALA A 268 18.77 -14.97 23.41
C ALA A 268 18.43 -14.95 21.91
N LEU A 269 19.22 -14.29 21.08
CA LEU A 269 19.07 -14.30 19.62
C LEU A 269 19.22 -15.71 19.04
N SER A 270 20.27 -16.42 19.44
CA SER A 270 20.52 -17.78 18.98
C SER A 270 19.38 -18.73 19.37
N GLU A 271 18.90 -18.59 20.62
CA GLU A 271 17.79 -19.37 21.16
C GLU A 271 16.46 -19.03 20.50
N SER A 272 16.15 -17.75 20.32
CA SER A 272 14.98 -17.29 19.57
C SER A 272 14.97 -17.84 18.15
N ALA A 273 16.08 -17.75 17.42
CA ALA A 273 16.16 -18.27 16.05
C ALA A 273 15.90 -19.78 16.00
N ARG A 274 16.50 -20.55 16.92
CA ARG A 274 16.28 -22.00 17.04
C ARG A 274 14.82 -22.36 17.36
N GLN A 275 14.16 -21.58 18.21
CA GLN A 275 12.76 -21.80 18.60
C GLN A 275 11.80 -21.39 17.49
N VAL A 276 12.09 -20.31 16.76
CA VAL A 276 11.36 -19.95 15.54
C VAL A 276 11.46 -21.08 14.53
N ASP A 277 12.66 -21.62 14.26
CA ASP A 277 12.84 -22.75 13.34
C ASP A 277 12.02 -23.97 13.78
N THR A 278 12.09 -24.32 15.07
CA THR A 278 11.32 -25.43 15.65
C THR A 278 9.82 -25.23 15.45
N PHE A 279 9.34 -24.00 15.62
CA PHE A 279 7.93 -23.66 15.43
C PHE A 279 7.51 -23.68 13.96
N LEU A 280 8.31 -23.08 13.06
CA LEU A 280 8.02 -23.07 11.62
C LEU A 280 8.00 -24.48 11.04
N ASP A 281 8.97 -25.33 11.39
CA ASP A 281 8.99 -26.75 11.01
C ASP A 281 7.74 -27.48 11.51
N THR A 282 7.30 -27.17 12.73
CA THR A 282 6.11 -27.76 13.33
C THR A 282 4.83 -27.29 12.64
N VAL A 283 4.70 -26.00 12.36
CA VAL A 283 3.53 -25.42 11.72
C VAL A 283 3.41 -25.87 10.27
N ALA A 284 4.52 -25.88 9.52
CA ALA A 284 4.55 -26.45 8.17
C ALA A 284 4.23 -27.96 8.20
N GLY A 285 4.87 -28.71 9.10
CA GLY A 285 4.74 -30.16 9.16
C GLY A 285 3.41 -30.67 9.75
N ARG A 286 2.71 -29.89 10.58
CA ARG A 286 1.45 -30.31 11.22
C ARG A 286 0.22 -29.62 10.69
N LEU A 287 0.34 -28.36 10.29
CA LEU A 287 -0.78 -27.55 9.81
C LEU A 287 -0.71 -27.32 8.30
N GLY A 288 0.43 -27.61 7.67
CA GLY A 288 0.64 -27.34 6.26
C GLY A 288 0.84 -25.84 5.98
N LEU A 289 0.91 -24.96 6.98
CA LEU A 289 1.14 -23.53 6.78
C LEU A 289 2.64 -23.30 6.53
N ASP A 290 3.04 -23.39 5.27
CA ASP A 290 4.42 -23.64 4.85
C ASP A 290 5.09 -22.50 4.07
N HIS A 291 4.43 -21.33 4.01
CA HIS A 291 4.95 -20.13 3.37
C HIS A 291 4.25 -18.87 3.90
N ASP A 292 4.81 -17.71 3.57
CA ASP A 292 4.47 -16.40 4.15
C ASP A 292 2.98 -16.04 4.04
N ARG A 293 2.35 -16.32 2.89
CA ARG A 293 0.95 -15.96 2.61
C ARG A 293 -0.06 -16.68 3.52
N VAL A 294 0.28 -17.86 4.02
CA VAL A 294 -0.59 -18.68 4.87
C VAL A 294 -0.10 -18.73 6.32
N LEU A 295 1.07 -18.15 6.61
CA LEU A 295 1.52 -18.00 7.99
C LEU A 295 0.67 -16.94 8.70
N MET A 296 -0.20 -17.40 9.58
CA MET A 296 -1.13 -16.55 10.31
C MET A 296 -0.57 -16.09 11.67
N GLY A 297 -1.12 -15.03 12.26
CA GLY A 297 -0.83 -14.66 13.66
C GLY A 297 0.67 -14.51 14.02
N ARG A 298 1.46 -13.82 13.20
CA ARG A 298 2.94 -13.68 13.40
C ARG A 298 3.35 -13.27 14.81
N TYR A 299 2.55 -12.44 15.48
CA TYR A 299 2.83 -11.98 16.84
C TYR A 299 2.45 -12.97 17.95
N ALA A 300 1.86 -14.13 17.61
CA ALA A 300 1.79 -15.26 18.51
C ALA A 300 3.15 -15.96 18.68
N ILE A 301 4.03 -15.85 17.68
CA ILE A 301 5.34 -16.54 17.66
C ILE A 301 6.24 -16.12 18.83
N PRO A 302 6.37 -14.83 19.21
CA PRO A 302 7.09 -14.43 20.43
C PRO A 302 6.60 -15.12 21.73
N VAL A 303 5.29 -15.41 21.84
CA VAL A 303 4.74 -16.15 22.99
C VAL A 303 5.18 -17.62 22.93
N ILE A 304 5.19 -18.19 21.72
CA ILE A 304 5.55 -19.60 21.50
C ILE A 304 7.06 -19.80 21.65
N THR A 305 7.90 -18.88 21.20
CA THR A 305 9.35 -18.95 21.43
C THR A 305 9.66 -18.86 22.92
N ARG A 306 9.04 -17.93 23.66
CA ARG A 306 9.14 -17.91 25.13
C ARG A 306 8.70 -19.23 25.77
N LEU A 307 7.59 -19.82 25.33
CA LEU A 307 7.13 -21.13 25.82
C LEU A 307 8.19 -22.22 25.58
N LEU A 308 8.68 -22.32 24.35
CA LEU A 308 9.69 -23.31 23.98
C LEU A 308 10.96 -23.08 24.80
N PHE A 309 11.41 -21.84 24.98
CA PHE A 309 12.56 -21.52 25.81
C PHE A 309 12.41 -22.02 27.26
N LEU A 310 11.27 -21.74 27.89
CA LEU A 310 10.96 -22.20 29.26
C LEU A 310 10.94 -23.74 29.36
N ASN A 311 10.64 -24.43 28.25
CA ASN A 311 10.61 -25.88 28.16
C ASN A 311 11.93 -26.48 27.60
N GLY A 312 13.04 -25.74 27.62
CA GLY A 312 14.35 -26.24 27.17
C GLY A 312 14.48 -26.35 25.65
N GLY A 313 13.65 -25.62 24.90
CA GLY A 313 13.70 -25.52 23.46
C GLY A 313 12.85 -26.51 22.68
N GLN A 314 11.95 -27.23 23.33
CA GLN A 314 11.18 -28.32 22.73
C GLN A 314 9.75 -28.33 23.27
N PHE A 315 8.86 -29.03 22.58
CA PHE A 315 7.54 -29.36 23.13
C PHE A 315 7.68 -30.55 24.09
N ASP A 316 6.97 -30.51 25.22
CA ASP A 316 7.02 -31.59 26.23
C ASP A 316 6.61 -32.96 25.69
N ASN A 317 5.64 -32.97 24.78
CA ASN A 317 5.11 -34.16 24.11
C ASN A 317 4.18 -33.73 22.96
N ASP A 318 3.64 -34.72 22.23
CA ASP A 318 2.72 -34.51 21.11
C ASP A 318 1.46 -33.74 21.52
N LEU A 319 0.87 -34.05 22.68
CA LEU A 319 -0.33 -33.35 23.17
C LEU A 319 -0.02 -31.88 23.48
N HIS A 320 1.13 -31.60 24.11
CA HIS A 320 1.56 -30.23 24.36
C HIS A 320 1.73 -29.44 23.05
N ARG A 321 2.44 -30.03 22.07
CA ARG A 321 2.59 -29.43 20.72
C ARG A 321 1.24 -29.11 20.09
N ASP A 322 0.32 -30.07 20.07
CA ASP A 322 -0.97 -29.91 19.40
C ASP A 322 -1.84 -28.85 20.10
N ARG A 323 -1.76 -28.73 21.43
CA ARG A 323 -2.41 -27.67 22.20
C ARG A 323 -1.79 -26.28 21.94
N VAL A 324 -0.48 -26.20 21.72
CA VAL A 324 0.17 -24.96 21.28
C VAL A 324 -0.34 -24.52 19.92
N LEU A 325 -0.46 -25.47 18.97
CA LEU A 325 -1.02 -25.19 17.64
C LEU A 325 -2.50 -24.77 17.71
N TYR A 326 -3.29 -25.39 18.59
CA TYR A 326 -4.68 -24.98 18.85
C TYR A 326 -4.77 -23.52 19.32
N TRP A 327 -3.96 -23.14 20.32
CA TRP A 327 -3.91 -21.76 20.81
C TRP A 327 -3.44 -20.79 19.72
N TYR A 328 -2.39 -21.14 18.99
CA TYR A 328 -1.85 -20.34 17.89
C TYR A 328 -2.93 -20.02 16.84
N ILE A 329 -3.65 -21.03 16.36
CA ILE A 329 -4.72 -20.83 15.37
C ILE A 329 -5.79 -19.90 15.93
N HIS A 330 -6.32 -20.15 17.13
CA HIS A 330 -7.35 -19.28 17.70
C HIS A 330 -6.86 -17.86 18.01
N SER A 331 -5.61 -17.68 18.40
CA SER A 331 -5.04 -16.34 18.60
C SER A 331 -5.03 -15.53 17.30
N ALA A 332 -4.77 -16.19 16.16
CA ALA A 332 -4.77 -15.58 14.84
C ALA A 332 -6.20 -15.28 14.35
N LEU A 333 -7.11 -16.27 14.41
CA LEU A 333 -8.50 -16.13 13.95
C LEU A 333 -9.25 -15.00 14.70
N TRP A 334 -8.90 -14.78 15.96
CA TRP A 334 -9.55 -13.75 16.78
C TRP A 334 -8.77 -12.45 16.87
N GLY A 335 -7.77 -12.24 16.01
CA GLY A 335 -7.06 -10.97 15.92
C GLY A 335 -6.39 -10.57 17.23
N ARG A 336 -5.92 -11.54 18.05
CA ARG A 336 -5.40 -11.26 19.40
C ARG A 336 -4.31 -10.18 19.42
N PHE A 337 -3.53 -10.11 18.35
CA PHE A 337 -2.39 -9.20 18.22
C PHE A 337 -2.57 -8.18 17.08
N SER A 338 -3.79 -7.93 16.62
CA SER A 338 -4.06 -6.95 15.55
C SER A 338 -4.10 -5.50 16.07
N GLY A 339 -4.33 -5.31 17.38
CA GLY A 339 -4.38 -4.01 18.04
C GLY A 339 -3.22 -3.74 19.00
N SER A 340 -3.49 -3.81 20.30
CA SER A 340 -2.52 -3.53 21.38
C SER A 340 -1.48 -4.64 21.58
N THR A 341 -0.65 -4.90 20.56
CA THR A 341 0.29 -6.03 20.50
C THR A 341 1.20 -6.13 21.71
N GLU A 342 1.84 -5.03 22.14
CA GLU A 342 2.74 -5.04 23.31
C GLU A 342 2.03 -5.46 24.59
N THR A 343 0.80 -4.97 24.81
CA THR A 343 0.01 -5.28 25.99
C THR A 343 -0.39 -6.75 26.01
N PHE A 344 -0.90 -7.27 24.88
CA PHE A 344 -1.31 -8.67 24.80
C PHE A 344 -0.12 -9.62 24.89
N LEU A 345 1.02 -9.28 24.28
CA LEU A 345 2.27 -10.04 24.44
C LEU A 345 2.67 -10.15 25.92
N GLN A 346 2.71 -9.03 26.66
CA GLN A 346 3.09 -9.09 28.07
C GLN A 346 2.09 -9.91 28.90
N GLN A 347 0.79 -9.74 28.66
CA GLN A 347 -0.24 -10.53 29.34
C GLN A 347 -0.08 -12.03 29.07
N ASP A 348 0.28 -12.41 27.85
CA ASP A 348 0.49 -13.80 27.48
C ASP A 348 1.77 -14.37 28.07
N TYR A 349 2.87 -13.61 28.12
CA TYR A 349 4.09 -14.03 28.81
C TYR A 349 3.81 -14.31 30.30
N ASP A 350 3.13 -13.38 30.96
CA ASP A 350 2.75 -13.53 32.37
C ASP A 350 1.79 -14.71 32.60
N THR A 351 0.86 -14.95 31.67
CA THR A 351 -0.10 -16.07 31.74
C THR A 351 0.60 -17.40 31.53
N LEU A 352 1.49 -17.44 30.56
CA LEU A 352 2.32 -18.59 30.21
C LEU A 352 3.19 -19.02 31.39
N GLU A 353 3.87 -18.08 32.05
CA GLU A 353 4.72 -18.39 33.21
C GLU A 353 3.94 -18.95 34.40
N ARG A 354 2.65 -18.61 34.53
CA ARG A 354 1.80 -19.09 35.64
C ARG A 354 1.22 -20.48 35.42
N GLY A 355 0.99 -20.89 34.19
CA GLY A 355 0.22 -22.12 33.91
C GLY A 355 0.38 -22.70 32.51
N GLY A 356 1.43 -22.32 31.79
CA GLY A 356 1.77 -22.84 30.47
C GLY A 356 0.68 -22.62 29.43
N ILE A 357 0.61 -23.55 28.47
CA ILE A 357 -0.34 -23.46 27.36
C ILE A 357 -1.81 -23.55 27.80
N ASP A 358 -2.11 -24.28 28.87
CA ASP A 358 -3.48 -24.45 29.35
C ASP A 358 -4.07 -23.14 29.89
N ALA A 359 -3.24 -22.34 30.58
CA ALA A 359 -3.64 -21.03 31.05
C ALA A 359 -3.86 -20.05 29.89
N LEU A 360 -3.03 -20.13 28.83
CA LEU A 360 -3.19 -19.33 27.62
C LEU A 360 -4.52 -19.64 26.89
N ILE A 361 -4.85 -20.93 26.73
CA ILE A 361 -6.13 -21.37 26.14
C ILE A 361 -7.31 -20.88 26.99
N ALA A 362 -7.27 -21.08 28.30
CA ALA A 362 -8.33 -20.63 29.20
C ALA A 362 -8.48 -19.09 29.22
N SER A 363 -7.40 -18.35 28.97
CA SER A 363 -7.43 -16.90 28.80
C SER A 363 -8.20 -16.50 27.54
N LEU A 364 -7.90 -17.12 26.40
CA LEU A 364 -8.60 -16.90 25.13
C LEU A 364 -10.10 -17.23 25.23
N GLU A 365 -10.44 -18.38 25.81
CA GLU A 365 -11.84 -18.80 26.00
C GLU A 365 -12.64 -17.78 26.82
N ARG A 366 -12.07 -17.29 27.94
CA ARG A 366 -12.73 -16.29 28.79
C ARG A 366 -12.97 -14.99 28.04
N LEU A 367 -12.01 -14.53 27.24
CA LEU A 367 -12.17 -13.32 26.43
C LEU A 367 -13.25 -13.45 25.36
N ARG A 368 -13.51 -14.69 24.89
CA ARG A 368 -14.53 -15.01 23.89
C ARG A 368 -15.88 -15.44 24.49
N GLY A 369 -16.09 -15.25 25.79
CA GLY A 369 -17.35 -15.59 26.44
C GLY A 369 -17.56 -17.08 26.71
N GLY A 370 -16.49 -17.88 26.68
CA GLY A 370 -16.46 -19.27 27.14
C GLY A 370 -16.40 -20.33 26.04
N SER A 371 -16.46 -19.96 24.76
CA SER A 371 -16.28 -20.88 23.63
C SER A 371 -15.39 -20.26 22.55
N LEU A 372 -14.63 -21.11 21.86
CA LEU A 372 -13.81 -20.78 20.70
C LEU A 372 -14.36 -21.42 19.41
N ASP A 373 -15.54 -22.03 19.46
CA ASP A 373 -16.16 -22.73 18.33
C ASP A 373 -16.38 -21.78 17.14
N LEU A 374 -16.25 -22.33 15.94
CA LEU A 374 -16.42 -21.61 14.69
C LEU A 374 -17.85 -21.74 14.17
N CYS A 375 -18.38 -20.66 13.61
CA CYS A 375 -19.67 -20.63 12.95
C CYS A 375 -19.53 -20.40 11.44
N ALA A 376 -20.64 -20.56 10.70
CA ALA A 376 -20.62 -20.36 9.25
C ALA A 376 -20.24 -18.92 8.86
N ASP A 377 -20.61 -17.94 9.67
CA ASP A 377 -20.35 -16.52 9.39
C ASP A 377 -18.87 -16.17 9.52
N ASP A 378 -18.07 -16.97 10.24
CA ASP A 378 -16.62 -16.78 10.32
C ASP A 378 -15.94 -17.00 8.95
N PHE A 379 -16.54 -17.81 8.07
CA PHE A 379 -16.10 -18.01 6.68
C PHE A 379 -16.78 -17.04 5.69
N ALA A 380 -17.37 -15.94 6.17
CA ALA A 380 -17.98 -14.91 5.33
C ALA A 380 -16.96 -13.97 4.67
N GLY A 381 -15.74 -13.91 5.20
CA GLY A 381 -14.68 -13.03 4.69
C GLY A 381 -14.38 -13.25 3.20
N ALA A 382 -13.88 -12.18 2.58
CA ALA A 382 -13.51 -12.15 1.17
C ALA A 382 -12.00 -11.97 0.99
N THR A 383 -11.52 -12.32 -0.20
CA THR A 383 -10.13 -12.27 -0.64
C THR A 383 -9.19 -13.21 0.14
N ARG A 384 -7.92 -13.24 -0.27
CA ARG A 384 -6.87 -13.99 0.44
C ARG A 384 -6.37 -13.25 1.69
N GLY A 385 -6.82 -12.02 1.91
CA GLY A 385 -6.44 -11.19 3.05
C GLY A 385 -7.29 -11.40 4.29
N SER A 386 -8.42 -12.09 4.16
CA SER A 386 -9.21 -12.48 5.32
C SER A 386 -8.41 -13.44 6.21
N ARG A 387 -8.49 -13.22 7.51
CA ARG A 387 -7.87 -14.07 8.56
C ARG A 387 -8.25 -15.55 8.49
N PHE A 388 -9.35 -15.90 7.82
CA PHE A 388 -9.84 -17.27 7.64
C PHE A 388 -9.34 -17.95 6.35
N TYR A 389 -8.70 -17.21 5.43
CA TYR A 389 -8.11 -17.82 4.23
C TYR A 389 -7.01 -18.85 4.56
N PRO A 390 -6.06 -18.58 5.50
CA PRO A 390 -5.08 -19.59 5.89
C PRO A 390 -5.70 -20.83 6.52
N LEU A 391 -6.87 -20.70 7.17
CA LEU A 391 -7.59 -21.85 7.72
C LEU A 391 -8.17 -22.73 6.60
N LEU A 392 -8.67 -22.14 5.51
CA LEU A 392 -9.09 -22.91 4.33
C LEU A 392 -7.89 -23.68 3.73
N TYR A 393 -6.75 -23.01 3.58
CA TYR A 393 -5.52 -23.65 3.07
C TYR A 393 -5.06 -24.78 4.00
N LEU A 394 -5.02 -24.54 5.31
CA LEU A 394 -4.72 -25.53 6.33
C LEU A 394 -5.61 -26.76 6.16
N LEU A 395 -6.92 -26.57 6.09
CA LEU A 395 -7.88 -27.67 5.95
C LEU A 395 -7.59 -28.50 4.71
N THR A 396 -7.31 -27.86 3.57
CA THR A 396 -6.92 -28.54 2.33
C THR A 396 -5.69 -29.42 2.52
N ARG A 397 -4.68 -28.93 3.27
CA ARG A 397 -3.45 -29.68 3.53
C ARG A 397 -3.63 -30.81 4.54
N VAL A 398 -4.52 -30.64 5.53
CA VAL A 398 -4.64 -31.56 6.67
C VAL A 398 -5.83 -32.50 6.59
N ASP A 399 -6.76 -32.38 5.64
CA ASP A 399 -7.97 -33.23 5.59
C ASP A 399 -8.08 -34.14 4.36
N GLY A 400 -7.00 -34.28 3.59
CA GLY A 400 -6.95 -35.18 2.43
C GLY A 400 -7.83 -34.71 1.27
N SER A 401 -7.88 -33.39 1.07
CA SER A 401 -8.57 -32.79 -0.07
C SER A 401 -7.99 -33.30 -1.38
N ARG A 402 -8.87 -33.60 -2.34
CA ARG A 402 -8.50 -34.13 -3.65
C ARG A 402 -8.69 -33.09 -4.74
N ASP A 403 -7.77 -33.08 -5.69
CA ASP A 403 -7.82 -32.26 -6.89
C ASP A 403 -9.07 -32.62 -7.71
N LEU A 404 -9.82 -31.61 -8.14
CA LEU A 404 -11.13 -31.83 -8.78
C LEU A 404 -11.01 -32.57 -10.12
N GLY A 405 -9.96 -32.31 -10.91
CA GLY A 405 -9.77 -32.91 -12.23
C GLY A 405 -9.20 -34.33 -12.16
N THR A 406 -8.08 -34.48 -11.45
CA THR A 406 -7.29 -35.72 -11.38
C THR A 406 -7.77 -36.68 -10.30
N GLY A 407 -8.47 -36.20 -9.25
CA GLY A 407 -8.92 -36.98 -8.11
C GLY A 407 -7.80 -37.38 -7.14
N THR A 408 -6.55 -36.97 -7.38
CA THR A 408 -5.42 -37.24 -6.49
C THR A 408 -5.43 -36.28 -5.29
N GLU A 409 -4.88 -36.71 -4.16
CA GLU A 409 -4.77 -35.86 -2.97
C GLU A 409 -3.83 -34.67 -3.25
N LEU A 410 -4.26 -33.48 -2.84
CA LEU A 410 -3.53 -32.22 -3.04
C LEU A 410 -2.31 -32.17 -2.13
N GLY A 411 -1.17 -31.82 -2.71
CA GLY A 411 0.10 -31.72 -1.96
C GLY A 411 0.80 -33.06 -1.70
N ILE A 412 0.49 -34.12 -2.47
CA ILE A 412 1.22 -35.39 -2.50
C ILE A 412 2.11 -35.50 -3.75
N GLU A 413 3.29 -36.11 -3.60
CA GLU A 413 4.31 -36.31 -4.65
C GLU A 413 3.80 -37.04 -5.91
N GLN A 414 4.12 -36.49 -7.08
CA GLN A 414 4.34 -37.29 -8.29
C GLN A 414 5.81 -37.12 -8.72
N PHE A 415 6.58 -38.20 -8.73
CA PHE A 415 7.92 -38.28 -9.34
C PHE A 415 9.02 -37.36 -8.75
N GLY A 416 8.97 -37.05 -7.46
CA GLY A 416 10.08 -36.39 -6.75
C GLY A 416 10.18 -34.87 -6.92
N ASP A 417 9.37 -34.26 -7.78
CA ASP A 417 9.16 -32.82 -7.85
C ASP A 417 7.83 -32.43 -7.20
N ARG A 418 7.86 -31.34 -6.41
CA ARG A 418 6.73 -30.91 -5.58
C ARG A 418 5.77 -30.08 -6.41
N THR A 419 4.56 -30.59 -6.62
CA THR A 419 3.53 -29.87 -7.37
C THR A 419 2.92 -28.79 -6.46
N PRO A 420 3.12 -27.49 -6.75
CA PRO A 420 2.46 -26.43 -6.00
C PRO A 420 0.95 -26.54 -6.13
N VAL A 421 0.18 -25.94 -5.23
CA VAL A 421 -1.28 -25.81 -5.41
C VAL A 421 -1.64 -24.40 -5.86
N GLN A 422 -2.71 -24.26 -6.63
CA GLN A 422 -3.25 -22.99 -7.09
C GLN A 422 -4.64 -22.76 -6.51
N VAL A 423 -4.92 -21.52 -6.11
CA VAL A 423 -6.28 -21.10 -5.73
C VAL A 423 -7.13 -21.01 -6.99
N HIS A 424 -8.31 -21.58 -6.96
CA HIS A 424 -9.29 -21.52 -8.04
C HIS A 424 -10.67 -21.09 -7.51
N TYR A 425 -11.43 -20.40 -8.35
CA TYR A 425 -12.79 -19.94 -8.04
C TYR A 425 -13.77 -21.02 -8.47
N LEU A 426 -14.52 -21.59 -7.53
CA LEU A 426 -15.51 -22.61 -7.82
C LEU A 426 -16.59 -22.10 -8.79
N PHE A 427 -17.10 -20.90 -8.54
CA PHE A 427 -17.93 -20.16 -9.48
C PHE A 427 -17.05 -19.13 -10.17
N PRO A 428 -16.88 -19.21 -11.51
CA PRO A 428 -16.02 -18.29 -12.26
C PRO A 428 -16.40 -16.83 -12.03
N LYS A 429 -15.38 -15.96 -11.90
CA LYS A 429 -15.61 -14.52 -11.65
C LYS A 429 -16.45 -13.87 -12.75
N THR A 430 -16.16 -14.19 -14.00
CA THR A 430 -16.83 -13.65 -15.19
C THR A 430 -18.33 -13.94 -15.13
N LEU A 431 -18.68 -15.21 -14.90
CA LEU A 431 -20.06 -15.68 -14.75
C LEU A 431 -20.80 -14.96 -13.61
N LEU A 432 -20.16 -14.81 -12.46
CA LEU A 432 -20.79 -14.12 -11.33
C LEU A 432 -21.00 -12.62 -11.58
N ARG A 433 -20.06 -11.95 -12.29
CA ARG A 433 -20.22 -10.54 -12.69
C ARG A 433 -21.40 -10.36 -13.66
N GLU A 434 -21.55 -11.26 -14.63
CA GLU A 434 -22.68 -11.23 -15.59
C GLU A 434 -24.04 -11.37 -14.89
N TYR A 435 -24.09 -12.11 -13.78
CA TYR A 435 -25.28 -12.29 -12.95
C TYR A 435 -25.48 -11.19 -11.89
N GLY A 436 -24.60 -10.18 -11.84
CA GLY A 436 -24.72 -9.03 -10.94
C GLY A 436 -24.40 -9.33 -9.48
N TYR A 437 -23.52 -10.30 -9.20
CA TYR A 437 -23.01 -10.52 -7.84
C TYR A 437 -21.92 -9.50 -7.48
N GLU A 438 -21.92 -9.06 -6.23
CA GLU A 438 -20.94 -8.12 -5.70
C GLU A 438 -19.54 -8.75 -5.62
N ARG A 439 -18.48 -7.95 -5.75
CA ARG A 439 -17.10 -8.47 -5.75
C ARG A 439 -16.72 -9.19 -4.46
N ASN A 440 -17.20 -8.75 -3.30
CA ASN A 440 -16.98 -9.49 -2.03
C ASN A 440 -17.69 -10.84 -2.01
N GLU A 441 -18.84 -10.98 -2.67
CA GLU A 441 -19.48 -12.28 -2.88
C GLU A 441 -18.65 -13.14 -3.84
N ILE A 442 -18.15 -12.55 -4.94
CA ILE A 442 -17.30 -13.23 -5.92
C ILE A 442 -16.01 -13.75 -5.28
N ASN A 443 -15.37 -12.91 -4.45
CA ASN A 443 -14.11 -13.19 -3.77
C ASN A 443 -14.29 -13.84 -2.40
N ALA A 444 -15.48 -14.34 -2.05
CA ALA A 444 -15.70 -15.02 -0.78
C ALA A 444 -14.73 -16.20 -0.63
N ILE A 445 -14.16 -16.40 0.57
CA ILE A 445 -13.30 -17.57 0.86
C ILE A 445 -14.04 -18.87 0.54
N ALA A 446 -15.34 -18.93 0.81
CA ALA A 446 -16.18 -20.07 0.49
C ALA A 446 -16.42 -20.28 -1.01
N ASN A 447 -15.92 -19.42 -1.90
CA ASN A 447 -15.84 -19.65 -3.34
C ASN A 447 -14.46 -20.19 -3.78
N PHE A 448 -13.46 -20.26 -2.89
CA PHE A 448 -12.13 -20.74 -3.25
C PHE A 448 -12.00 -22.26 -3.10
N CYS A 449 -11.26 -22.89 -3.99
CA CYS A 449 -10.76 -24.25 -3.85
C CYS A 449 -9.30 -24.30 -4.28
N PHE A 450 -8.65 -25.45 -4.12
CA PHE A 450 -7.28 -25.64 -4.54
C PHE A 450 -7.18 -26.74 -5.60
N LEU A 451 -6.35 -26.49 -6.61
CA LEU A 451 -6.07 -27.39 -7.72
C LEU A 451 -4.56 -27.55 -7.91
N SER A 452 -4.15 -28.62 -8.58
CA SER A 452 -2.78 -28.80 -9.08
C SER A 452 -2.61 -28.11 -10.44
N PRO A 453 -1.42 -27.54 -10.73
CA PRO A 453 -1.06 -27.01 -12.04
C PRO A 453 -1.45 -27.93 -13.18
N GLY A 454 -2.17 -27.40 -14.15
CA GLY A 454 -2.69 -28.13 -15.31
C GLY A 454 -4.13 -28.61 -15.14
N SER A 455 -4.63 -28.79 -13.91
CA SER A 455 -6.05 -29.12 -13.68
C SER A 455 -6.98 -27.94 -13.97
N GLU A 456 -6.45 -26.70 -14.05
CA GLU A 456 -7.27 -25.52 -14.31
C GLU A 456 -7.97 -25.59 -15.67
N ALA A 457 -7.34 -26.22 -16.66
CA ALA A 457 -7.91 -26.37 -18.00
C ALA A 457 -9.14 -27.30 -18.04
N GLU A 458 -9.25 -28.23 -17.09
CA GLU A 458 -10.38 -29.17 -17.01
C GLU A 458 -11.63 -28.54 -16.37
N VAL A 459 -11.41 -27.58 -15.47
CA VAL A 459 -12.46 -26.81 -14.80
C VAL A 459 -12.81 -25.56 -15.62
N GLY A 460 -11.82 -24.75 -15.95
CA GLY A 460 -11.93 -23.55 -16.79
C GLY A 460 -12.98 -22.54 -16.30
N GLU A 461 -13.53 -21.76 -17.24
CA GLU A 461 -14.66 -20.84 -17.02
C GLU A 461 -16.02 -21.55 -17.19
N ARG A 462 -16.09 -22.87 -16.98
CA ARG A 462 -17.31 -23.66 -17.20
C ARG A 462 -18.34 -23.39 -16.10
N GLU A 463 -19.61 -23.56 -16.43
CA GLU A 463 -20.67 -23.50 -15.44
C GLU A 463 -20.50 -24.59 -14.37
N PRO A 464 -20.57 -24.24 -13.06
CA PRO A 464 -20.37 -25.20 -11.96
C PRO A 464 -21.33 -26.39 -11.99
N ALA A 465 -22.57 -26.18 -12.44
CA ALA A 465 -23.55 -27.25 -12.59
C ALA A 465 -23.07 -28.39 -13.51
N ASP A 466 -22.32 -28.07 -14.56
CA ASP A 466 -21.85 -29.04 -15.54
C ASP A 466 -20.59 -29.76 -15.07
N TYR A 467 -19.57 -29.01 -14.64
CA TYR A 467 -18.29 -29.62 -14.31
C TYR A 467 -18.33 -30.32 -12.95
N PHE A 468 -19.09 -29.85 -11.95
CA PHE A 468 -19.23 -30.58 -10.67
C PHE A 468 -19.84 -31.96 -10.87
N ALA A 469 -20.90 -32.06 -11.69
CA ALA A 469 -21.54 -33.33 -12.00
C ALA A 469 -20.60 -34.30 -12.71
N GLU A 470 -19.73 -33.77 -13.59
CA GLU A 470 -18.73 -34.54 -14.31
C GLU A 470 -17.62 -35.04 -13.36
N MET A 471 -17.04 -34.15 -12.56
CA MET A 471 -15.94 -34.46 -11.65
C MET A 471 -16.36 -35.46 -10.57
N GLU A 472 -17.55 -35.30 -10.00
CA GLU A 472 -18.08 -36.25 -9.01
C GLU A 472 -18.35 -37.64 -9.62
N ARG A 473 -18.75 -37.70 -10.90
CA ARG A 473 -18.94 -38.98 -11.60
C ARG A 473 -17.61 -39.65 -11.93
N ARG A 474 -16.60 -38.86 -12.32
CA ARG A 474 -15.26 -39.34 -12.68
C ARG A 474 -14.49 -39.79 -11.43
N ASN A 475 -14.58 -38.99 -10.36
CA ASN A 475 -13.87 -39.16 -9.10
C ASN A 475 -14.87 -39.08 -7.93
N PRO A 476 -15.58 -40.16 -7.57
CA PRO A 476 -16.56 -40.13 -6.50
C PRO A 476 -16.01 -39.61 -5.15
N GLY A 477 -16.74 -38.68 -4.54
CA GLY A 477 -16.39 -38.02 -3.29
C GLY A 477 -15.38 -36.88 -3.42
N VAL A 478 -15.03 -36.45 -4.65
CA VAL A 478 -14.08 -35.35 -4.86
C VAL A 478 -14.65 -34.01 -4.41
N LEU A 479 -15.96 -33.77 -4.64
CA LEU A 479 -16.61 -32.54 -4.18
C LEU A 479 -16.63 -32.44 -2.65
N ALA A 480 -17.03 -33.53 -1.99
CA ALA A 480 -17.04 -33.62 -0.53
C ALA A 480 -15.64 -33.47 0.08
N SER A 481 -14.59 -33.88 -0.62
CA SER A 481 -13.20 -33.74 -0.15
C SER A 481 -12.71 -32.28 -0.07
N GLN A 482 -13.39 -31.35 -0.73
CA GLN A 482 -13.14 -29.90 -0.67
C GLN A 482 -14.34 -29.12 -0.10
N TRP A 483 -15.19 -29.80 0.69
CA TRP A 483 -16.38 -29.25 1.34
C TRP A 483 -17.35 -28.56 0.39
N ILE A 484 -17.43 -29.05 -0.85
CA ILE A 484 -18.38 -28.56 -1.85
C ILE A 484 -19.73 -29.27 -1.62
N PRO A 485 -20.84 -28.52 -1.42
CA PRO A 485 -22.17 -29.10 -1.30
C PRO A 485 -22.51 -30.02 -2.48
N THR A 486 -23.02 -31.22 -2.19
CA THR A 486 -23.32 -32.25 -3.21
C THR A 486 -24.75 -32.18 -3.73
N ASP A 487 -25.57 -31.22 -3.29
CA ASP A 487 -26.92 -30.99 -3.83
C ASP A 487 -26.81 -30.27 -5.18
N PRO A 488 -27.23 -30.90 -6.30
CA PRO A 488 -27.13 -30.29 -7.63
C PRO A 488 -27.91 -28.98 -7.78
N ASN A 489 -28.91 -28.72 -6.94
CA ASN A 489 -29.62 -27.43 -6.98
C ASN A 489 -28.70 -26.26 -6.60
N LEU A 490 -27.73 -26.49 -5.71
CA LEU A 490 -26.79 -25.47 -5.25
C LEU A 490 -25.68 -25.16 -6.27
N TRP A 491 -25.54 -25.95 -7.32
CA TRP A 491 -24.50 -25.73 -8.33
C TRP A 491 -24.89 -24.69 -9.38
N ARG A 492 -26.15 -24.26 -9.38
CA ARG A 492 -26.67 -23.23 -10.29
C ARG A 492 -26.25 -21.85 -9.81
N VAL A 493 -25.85 -21.00 -10.76
CA VAL A 493 -25.41 -19.63 -10.50
C VAL A 493 -26.49 -18.78 -9.82
N GLU A 494 -27.78 -19.04 -10.06
CA GLU A 494 -28.88 -18.34 -9.39
C GLU A 494 -28.99 -18.67 -7.88
N ASN A 495 -28.40 -19.78 -7.44
CA ASN A 495 -28.40 -20.23 -6.05
C ASN A 495 -27.03 -20.03 -5.37
N TYR A 496 -26.19 -19.13 -5.91
CA TYR A 496 -24.82 -18.93 -5.43
C TYR A 496 -24.75 -18.52 -3.95
N ARG A 497 -25.67 -17.66 -3.47
CA ARG A 497 -25.71 -17.25 -2.06
C ARG A 497 -26.02 -18.43 -1.14
N GLU A 498 -26.93 -19.31 -1.54
CA GLU A 498 -27.29 -20.54 -0.85
C GLU A 498 -26.12 -21.54 -0.87
N PHE A 499 -25.40 -21.64 -1.99
CA PHE A 499 -24.17 -22.41 -2.10
C PHE A 499 -23.12 -21.95 -1.09
N LEU A 500 -22.84 -20.65 -1.04
CA LEU A 500 -21.88 -20.07 -0.09
C LEU A 500 -22.28 -20.40 1.35
N ARG A 501 -23.56 -20.19 1.72
CA ARG A 501 -24.06 -20.55 3.06
C ARG A 501 -23.85 -22.03 3.38
N ALA A 502 -24.21 -22.93 2.45
CA ALA A 502 -24.06 -24.36 2.65
C ALA A 502 -22.59 -24.79 2.80
N ARG A 503 -21.69 -24.22 1.98
CA ARG A 503 -20.25 -24.49 2.03
C ARG A 503 -19.62 -23.96 3.32
N ARG A 504 -19.97 -22.75 3.75
CA ARG A 504 -19.50 -22.17 5.02
C ARG A 504 -19.82 -23.06 6.23
N MET A 505 -21.02 -23.65 6.29
CA MET A 505 -21.37 -24.62 7.34
C MET A 505 -20.53 -25.90 7.30
N GLN A 506 -20.15 -26.38 6.12
CA GLN A 506 -19.29 -27.57 6.00
C GLN A 506 -17.86 -27.26 6.44
N LEU A 507 -17.33 -26.11 6.01
CA LEU A 507 -16.01 -25.62 6.40
C LEU A 507 -15.90 -25.40 7.91
N SER A 508 -16.89 -24.75 8.53
CA SER A 508 -16.87 -24.51 9.99
C SER A 508 -16.85 -25.82 10.78
N ARG A 509 -17.67 -26.80 10.40
CA ARG A 509 -17.68 -28.14 11.04
C ARG A 509 -16.37 -28.88 10.86
N ALA A 510 -15.75 -28.79 9.69
CA ALA A 510 -14.46 -29.41 9.43
C ALA A 510 -13.35 -28.77 10.27
N ALA A 511 -13.35 -27.44 10.34
CA ALA A 511 -12.44 -26.67 11.19
C ALA A 511 -12.58 -27.03 12.66
N ASP A 512 -13.80 -27.02 13.22
CA ASP A 512 -14.04 -27.40 14.62
C ASP A 512 -13.59 -28.83 14.90
N THR A 513 -13.88 -29.76 13.98
CA THR A 513 -13.46 -31.17 14.12
C THR A 513 -11.94 -31.29 14.16
N PHE A 514 -11.22 -30.53 13.33
CA PHE A 514 -9.77 -30.51 13.31
C PHE A 514 -9.20 -29.87 14.59
N LEU A 515 -9.72 -28.72 14.99
CA LEU A 515 -9.29 -27.97 16.17
C LEU A 515 -9.52 -28.78 17.45
N GLU A 516 -10.63 -29.52 17.56
CA GLU A 516 -10.88 -30.39 18.71
C GLU A 516 -9.90 -31.58 18.76
N LYS A 517 -9.50 -32.12 17.60
CA LYS A 517 -8.44 -33.14 17.54
C LYS A 517 -7.09 -32.59 18.01
N LEU A 518 -6.75 -31.34 17.67
CA LEU A 518 -5.55 -30.68 18.20
C LEU A 518 -5.64 -30.48 19.71
N ARG A 519 -6.77 -29.96 20.20
CA ARG A 519 -7.02 -29.70 21.62
C ARG A 519 -6.86 -30.97 22.48
N THR A 520 -7.30 -32.12 21.95
CA THR A 520 -7.29 -33.41 22.64
C THR A 520 -6.07 -34.30 22.31
N GLY A 521 -5.18 -33.87 21.41
CA GLY A 521 -4.01 -34.64 20.98
C GLY A 521 -4.34 -35.90 20.18
N ASN A 522 -5.50 -35.94 19.54
CA ASN A 522 -5.98 -37.08 18.76
C ASN A 522 -5.66 -36.96 17.25
N LEU A 523 -4.78 -36.04 16.87
CA LEU A 523 -4.38 -35.86 15.47
C LEU A 523 -3.32 -36.90 15.06
N HIS A 524 -3.77 -38.02 14.49
CA HIS A 524 -2.90 -39.11 14.04
C HIS A 524 -2.63 -38.99 12.53
N ARG A 525 -1.64 -38.18 12.13
CA ARG A 525 -1.24 -37.99 10.73
C ARG A 525 0.29 -37.95 10.56
N PRO A 526 0.83 -38.32 9.38
CA PRO A 526 2.25 -38.12 9.06
C PRO A 526 2.58 -36.63 8.97
N THR A 527 3.87 -36.30 9.08
CA THR A 527 4.37 -34.93 8.87
C THR A 527 4.15 -34.53 7.41
N LEU A 528 3.55 -33.37 7.21
CA LEU A 528 3.36 -32.76 5.90
C LEU A 528 4.68 -32.21 5.36
N LEU A 529 4.85 -32.26 4.05
CA LEU A 529 5.98 -31.63 3.36
C LEU A 529 5.59 -30.22 2.91
N THR A 530 6.59 -29.33 2.80
CA THR A 530 6.37 -27.97 2.32
C THR A 530 6.04 -27.97 0.82
N VAL A 531 4.98 -27.25 0.44
CA VAL A 531 4.48 -27.10 -0.93
C VAL A 531 4.21 -25.61 -1.17
N GLY A 532 4.72 -25.07 -2.28
CA GLY A 532 4.40 -23.69 -2.63
C GLY A 532 2.94 -23.53 -3.05
N VAL A 533 2.38 -22.33 -2.85
CA VAL A 533 1.18 -21.90 -3.58
C VAL A 533 1.66 -21.15 -4.81
N ALA A 534 1.38 -21.68 -5.99
CA ALA A 534 1.55 -20.91 -7.21
C ALA A 534 0.46 -19.83 -7.25
N GLY A 535 0.84 -18.61 -7.63
CA GLY A 535 -0.12 -17.51 -7.80
C GLY A 535 -1.28 -17.91 -8.70
N VAL A 536 -2.44 -17.28 -8.52
CA VAL A 536 -3.61 -17.50 -9.37
C VAL A 536 -3.22 -17.25 -10.82
N THR A 537 -3.48 -18.21 -11.70
CA THR A 537 -3.50 -17.97 -13.13
C THR A 537 -4.84 -17.33 -13.52
N VAL A 538 -4.74 -16.12 -14.07
CA VAL A 538 -5.70 -15.40 -14.94
C VAL A 538 -6.75 -14.48 -14.28
N GLY A 539 -6.63 -13.17 -14.58
CA GLY A 539 -7.74 -12.39 -15.13
C GLY A 539 -8.52 -11.45 -14.21
N ASP A 540 -7.94 -10.92 -13.13
CA ASP A 540 -8.59 -9.83 -12.39
C ASP A 540 -7.91 -8.48 -12.66
N PRO A 541 -8.46 -7.64 -13.56
CA PRO A 541 -7.86 -6.36 -13.92
C PRO A 541 -7.57 -5.47 -12.72
N ALA A 542 -8.37 -5.56 -11.65
CA ALA A 542 -8.15 -4.81 -10.42
C ALA A 542 -6.87 -5.23 -9.68
N VAL A 543 -6.59 -6.54 -9.62
CA VAL A 543 -5.36 -7.06 -8.99
C VAL A 543 -4.14 -6.68 -9.81
N ASP A 544 -4.23 -6.78 -11.14
CA ASP A 544 -3.15 -6.38 -12.04
C ASP A 544 -2.85 -4.87 -11.93
N GLN A 545 -3.88 -4.03 -11.81
CA GLN A 545 -3.73 -2.59 -11.57
C GLN A 545 -3.06 -2.29 -10.22
N VAL A 546 -3.44 -2.98 -9.15
CA VAL A 546 -2.82 -2.82 -7.82
C VAL A 546 -1.36 -3.27 -7.85
N ASN A 547 -1.06 -4.43 -8.47
CA ASN A 547 0.31 -4.92 -8.59
C ASN A 547 1.18 -3.94 -9.40
N ALA A 548 0.68 -3.46 -10.54
CA ALA A 548 1.39 -2.46 -11.35
C ALA A 548 1.63 -1.15 -10.57
N LEU A 549 0.64 -0.69 -9.79
CA LEU A 549 0.83 0.45 -8.89
C LEU A 549 1.95 0.21 -7.88
N VAL A 550 1.93 -0.93 -7.21
CA VAL A 550 2.93 -1.26 -6.19
C VAL A 550 4.32 -1.40 -6.79
N GLU A 551 4.44 -2.05 -7.94
CA GLU A 551 5.70 -2.14 -8.67
C GLU A 551 6.25 -0.75 -9.03
N ASP A 552 5.40 0.16 -9.53
CA ASP A 552 5.80 1.53 -9.84
C ASP A 552 6.25 2.29 -8.58
N LEU A 553 5.48 2.20 -7.49
CA LEU A 553 5.82 2.87 -6.24
C LEU A 553 7.13 2.34 -5.64
N VAL A 554 7.33 1.02 -5.65
CA VAL A 554 8.55 0.38 -5.15
C VAL A 554 9.74 0.75 -6.04
N ALA A 555 9.58 0.78 -7.36
CA ALA A 555 10.61 1.25 -8.29
C ALA A 555 11.02 2.71 -8.05
N ASP A 556 10.10 3.51 -7.53
CA ASP A 556 10.34 4.90 -7.12
C ASP A 556 10.86 5.04 -5.67
N GLY A 557 11.09 3.93 -4.99
CA GLY A 557 11.70 3.86 -3.66
C GLY A 557 10.71 3.99 -2.49
N PHE A 558 9.41 3.83 -2.73
CA PHE A 558 8.43 3.69 -1.67
C PHE A 558 8.47 2.28 -1.07
N GLY A 559 7.95 2.13 0.15
CA GLY A 559 7.89 0.85 0.84
C GLY A 559 6.95 -0.14 0.15
N PHE A 560 7.20 -1.43 0.30
CA PHE A 560 6.28 -2.47 -0.18
C PHE A 560 5.06 -2.56 0.78
N PRO A 561 3.81 -2.53 0.29
CA PRO A 561 2.62 -2.64 1.13
C PRO A 561 2.35 -4.08 1.60
N LEU A 562 1.54 -4.19 2.64
CA LEU A 562 0.82 -5.43 2.93
C LEU A 562 -0.32 -5.59 1.91
N LEU A 563 -0.19 -6.56 1.01
CA LEU A 563 -1.16 -6.84 -0.06
C LEU A 563 -2.23 -7.83 0.38
N ASP A 564 -3.49 -7.57 0.00
CA ASP A 564 -4.66 -8.34 0.46
C ASP A 564 -4.53 -8.54 1.99
N SER A 565 -4.64 -7.46 2.78
CA SER A 565 -4.39 -7.51 4.23
C SER A 565 -5.54 -6.92 5.01
N GLU A 566 -5.93 -7.59 6.08
CA GLU A 566 -6.81 -7.00 7.10
C GLU A 566 -6.15 -5.75 7.70
N VAL A 567 -6.95 -4.69 7.82
CA VAL A 567 -6.62 -3.50 8.59
C VAL A 567 -7.55 -3.44 9.78
N SER A 568 -6.99 -3.54 10.98
CA SER A 568 -7.75 -3.55 12.23
C SER A 568 -7.56 -2.25 13.01
N ASP A 569 -8.53 -1.92 13.85
CA ASP A 569 -8.45 -0.80 14.78
C ASP A 569 -7.32 -1.06 15.80
N PRO A 570 -6.31 -0.18 15.91
CA PRO A 570 -5.17 -0.41 16.78
C PRO A 570 -5.52 -0.44 18.27
N ILE A 571 -6.66 0.14 18.65
CA ILE A 571 -7.16 0.19 20.03
C ILE A 571 -8.00 -1.05 20.33
N THR A 572 -8.97 -1.36 19.47
CA THR A 572 -9.97 -2.41 19.76
C THR A 572 -9.63 -3.77 19.17
N GLY A 573 -8.74 -3.84 18.18
CA GLY A 573 -8.43 -5.04 17.40
C GLY A 573 -9.54 -5.45 16.42
N ARG A 574 -10.65 -4.70 16.35
CA ARG A 574 -11.75 -4.95 15.43
C ARG A 574 -11.31 -4.66 13.99
N GLU A 575 -11.68 -5.52 13.06
CA GLU A 575 -11.51 -5.27 11.62
C GLU A 575 -12.18 -3.96 11.20
N LEU A 576 -11.46 -3.17 10.40
CA LEU A 576 -11.96 -1.95 9.77
C LEU A 576 -12.21 -2.15 8.28
N ALA A 577 -11.34 -2.91 7.61
CA ALA A 577 -11.47 -3.34 6.21
C ALA A 577 -10.46 -4.44 5.89
N VAL A 578 -10.61 -5.09 4.74
CA VAL A 578 -9.53 -5.85 4.07
C VAL A 578 -9.06 -5.03 2.88
N ALA A 579 -7.82 -4.56 2.94
CA ALA A 579 -7.25 -3.66 1.94
C ALA A 579 -6.52 -4.41 0.83
N GLU A 580 -6.64 -3.92 -0.40
CA GLU A 580 -5.83 -4.39 -1.52
C GLU A 580 -4.35 -4.10 -1.29
N ALA A 581 -4.03 -2.92 -0.74
CA ALA A 581 -2.69 -2.54 -0.33
C ALA A 581 -2.73 -1.67 0.93
N PHE A 582 -1.90 -1.98 1.91
CA PHE A 582 -1.81 -1.25 3.18
C PHE A 582 -0.35 -0.93 3.55
N TRP A 583 -0.06 0.35 3.76
CA TRP A 583 1.20 0.87 4.29
C TRP A 583 1.00 1.34 5.73
N PRO A 584 1.25 0.48 6.74
CA PRO A 584 0.99 0.80 8.14
C PRO A 584 1.82 1.96 8.70
N GLU A 585 3.01 2.19 8.14
CA GLU A 585 3.94 3.25 8.56
C GLU A 585 4.01 4.41 7.56
N GLY A 586 3.05 4.49 6.65
CA GLY A 586 3.02 5.40 5.50
C GLY A 586 3.74 4.85 4.27
N LEU A 587 3.56 5.51 3.12
CA LEU A 587 4.19 5.10 1.85
C LEU A 587 5.71 4.98 1.96
N GLN A 588 6.30 5.73 2.90
CA GLN A 588 7.64 5.50 3.37
C GLN A 588 7.61 5.20 4.87
N PRO A 589 8.30 4.15 5.34
CA PRO A 589 8.36 3.81 6.76
C PRO A 589 8.80 5.00 7.62
N GLY A 590 7.95 5.40 8.56
CA GLY A 590 8.23 6.46 9.54
C GLY A 590 8.06 7.88 8.98
N VAL A 591 7.48 8.05 7.79
CA VAL A 591 7.16 9.35 7.19
C VAL A 591 5.69 9.39 6.77
N GLY A 592 4.99 10.45 7.17
CA GLY A 592 3.60 10.66 6.79
C GLY A 592 2.64 9.84 7.63
N MET A 593 1.44 9.65 7.08
CA MET A 593 0.34 8.92 7.72
C MET A 593 0.18 7.52 7.11
N PRO A 594 -0.38 6.54 7.84
CA PRO A 594 -0.69 5.23 7.28
C PRO A 594 -1.56 5.36 6.03
N VAL A 595 -1.26 4.58 4.99
CA VAL A 595 -1.96 4.65 3.69
C VAL A 595 -2.68 3.34 3.40
N VAL A 596 -3.95 3.41 3.03
CA VAL A 596 -4.79 2.26 2.69
C VAL A 596 -5.39 2.45 1.30
N LEU A 597 -5.24 1.46 0.44
CA LEU A 597 -5.98 1.35 -0.81
C LEU A 597 -7.15 0.37 -0.61
N LEU A 598 -8.38 0.88 -0.75
CA LEU A 598 -9.65 0.17 -0.59
C LEU A 598 -10.51 0.34 -1.84
N LEU A 599 -10.39 -0.54 -2.83
CA LEU A 599 -11.17 -0.43 -4.06
C LEU A 599 -12.69 -0.65 -3.82
N GLU A 600 -13.07 -1.25 -2.69
CA GLU A 600 -14.47 -1.40 -2.27
C GLU A 600 -14.72 -0.88 -0.86
N PRO A 601 -15.04 0.42 -0.71
CA PRO A 601 -15.25 1.02 0.60
C PRO A 601 -16.57 0.64 1.28
N ALA A 602 -17.48 -0.06 0.60
CA ALA A 602 -18.84 -0.32 1.10
C ALA A 602 -18.87 -1.08 2.44
N ASP A 603 -17.91 -1.99 2.64
CA ASP A 603 -17.78 -2.79 3.87
C ASP A 603 -16.73 -2.21 4.84
N ALA A 604 -16.17 -1.03 4.54
CA ALA A 604 -15.13 -0.39 5.33
C ALA A 604 -15.66 0.65 6.32
N ASP A 605 -15.11 0.71 7.54
CA ASP A 605 -15.40 1.78 8.50
C ASP A 605 -14.54 3.02 8.22
N LEU A 606 -14.89 3.73 7.13
CA LEU A 606 -14.20 4.96 6.69
C LEU A 606 -14.16 6.05 7.76
N THR A 607 -15.23 6.18 8.55
CA THR A 607 -15.31 7.13 9.66
C THR A 607 -14.22 6.85 10.68
N ARG A 608 -14.02 5.58 11.04
CA ARG A 608 -12.99 5.19 11.99
C ARG A 608 -11.58 5.37 11.43
N PHE A 609 -11.35 5.07 10.15
CA PHE A 609 -10.07 5.36 9.49
C PHE A 609 -9.69 6.84 9.58
N SER A 610 -10.64 7.74 9.30
CA SER A 610 -10.43 9.19 9.41
C SER A 610 -10.06 9.61 10.83
N GLN A 611 -10.77 9.10 11.85
CA GLN A 611 -10.46 9.38 13.27
C GLN A 611 -9.06 8.91 13.70
N LEU A 612 -8.57 7.83 13.09
CA LEU A 612 -7.24 7.29 13.34
C LEU A 612 -6.15 7.99 12.51
N GLY A 613 -6.53 8.89 11.60
CA GLY A 613 -5.60 9.66 10.76
C GLY A 613 -5.02 8.85 9.59
N TYR A 614 -5.75 7.87 9.07
CA TYR A 614 -5.31 7.08 7.91
C TYR A 614 -5.67 7.83 6.61
N ALA A 615 -4.77 7.81 5.63
CA ALA A 615 -5.10 8.21 4.26
C ALA A 615 -5.71 7.01 3.54
N VAL A 616 -7.01 7.08 3.23
CA VAL A 616 -7.73 6.02 2.52
C VAL A 616 -7.97 6.47 1.09
N PHE A 617 -7.55 5.65 0.14
CA PHE A 617 -7.77 5.85 -1.29
C PHE A 617 -8.67 4.75 -1.82
N THR A 618 -9.68 5.12 -2.61
CA THR A 618 -10.65 4.16 -3.15
C THR A 618 -10.41 3.78 -4.60
N SER A 619 -9.34 4.29 -5.21
CA SER A 619 -8.89 3.93 -6.54
C SER A 619 -7.36 4.01 -6.66
N VAL A 620 -6.81 3.23 -7.59
CA VAL A 620 -5.37 3.27 -7.93
C VAL A 620 -4.95 4.67 -8.39
N ASP A 621 -5.79 5.33 -9.19
CA ASP A 621 -5.49 6.66 -9.74
C ASP A 621 -5.45 7.74 -8.66
N ALA A 622 -6.32 7.66 -7.65
CA ALA A 622 -6.29 8.61 -6.53
C ALA A 622 -4.97 8.52 -5.76
N LEU A 623 -4.47 7.29 -5.52
CA LEU A 623 -3.17 7.09 -4.88
C LEU A 623 -2.01 7.56 -5.78
N ARG A 624 -2.08 7.31 -7.09
CA ARG A 624 -1.08 7.85 -8.05
C ARG A 624 -1.04 9.37 -8.02
N GLY A 625 -2.20 10.04 -8.11
CA GLY A 625 -2.30 11.49 -8.07
C GLY A 625 -1.76 12.09 -6.77
N TYR A 626 -2.01 11.44 -5.63
CA TYR A 626 -1.42 11.83 -4.35
C TYR A 626 0.12 11.76 -4.39
N VAL A 627 0.67 10.66 -4.89
CA VAL A 627 2.12 10.47 -5.04
C VAL A 627 2.73 11.46 -6.03
N GLU A 628 2.06 11.74 -7.14
CA GLU A 628 2.49 12.75 -8.11
C GLU A 628 2.54 14.16 -7.52
N ASN A 629 1.57 14.52 -6.67
CA ASN A 629 1.60 15.80 -5.96
C ASN A 629 2.82 15.89 -5.03
N LEU A 630 3.10 14.84 -4.24
CA LEU A 630 4.31 14.77 -3.40
C LEU A 630 5.59 14.92 -4.24
N ARG A 631 5.62 14.31 -5.43
CA ARG A 631 6.75 14.42 -6.38
C ARG A 631 6.93 15.84 -6.91
N ALA A 632 5.84 16.50 -7.28
CA ALA A 632 5.85 17.86 -7.82
C ALA A 632 6.37 18.87 -6.78
N GLU A 633 5.90 18.76 -5.54
CA GLU A 633 6.42 19.58 -4.43
C GLU A 633 7.93 19.37 -4.23
N ALA A 634 8.38 18.12 -4.26
CA ALA A 634 9.80 17.79 -4.13
C ALA A 634 10.64 18.26 -5.33
N SER A 635 10.09 18.29 -6.55
CA SER A 635 10.81 18.65 -7.78
C SER A 635 11.01 20.14 -7.97
N GLY A 636 10.16 20.94 -7.33
CA GLY A 636 10.14 22.36 -7.59
C GLY A 636 9.48 22.76 -8.88
N ALA A 637 8.73 21.83 -9.48
CA ALA A 637 7.51 22.24 -10.15
C ALA A 637 6.78 23.13 -9.15
N PRO A 638 6.10 24.21 -9.58
CA PRO A 638 5.27 24.98 -8.66
C PRO A 638 4.43 23.99 -7.86
N GLY A 639 4.82 23.79 -6.60
CA GLY A 639 4.00 23.07 -5.65
C GLY A 639 2.72 23.86 -5.61
N PHE A 640 1.60 23.17 -5.50
CA PHE A 640 0.32 23.85 -5.35
C PHE A 640 0.37 24.61 -4.01
N ASP A 641 0.88 25.84 -4.06
CA ASP A 641 1.02 26.76 -2.93
C ASP A 641 -0.39 27.19 -2.52
N GLY A 642 -1.00 26.43 -1.62
CA GLY A 642 -2.27 26.80 -1.01
C GLY A 642 -3.42 26.94 -2.02
N PRO A 643 -4.58 27.47 -1.60
CA PRO A 643 -5.81 27.42 -2.38
C PRO A 643 -5.53 27.96 -3.77
N ALA A 644 -5.80 27.17 -4.81
CA ALA A 644 -5.62 27.66 -6.16
C ALA A 644 -6.39 28.98 -6.26
N ALA A 645 -5.66 30.07 -6.52
CA ALA A 645 -6.27 31.36 -6.83
C ALA A 645 -7.15 31.26 -8.09
N ASP A 646 -7.06 30.14 -8.80
CA ASP A 646 -7.85 29.84 -9.96
C ASP A 646 -8.60 28.51 -9.77
N VAL A 647 -9.88 28.60 -9.42
CA VAL A 647 -10.75 27.43 -9.34
C VAL A 647 -10.93 26.78 -10.73
N ALA A 648 -10.62 27.48 -11.83
CA ALA A 648 -10.60 26.91 -13.18
C ALA A 648 -9.45 25.90 -13.38
N ALA A 649 -8.29 26.14 -12.78
CA ALA A 649 -7.15 25.22 -12.83
C ALA A 649 -7.36 23.94 -12.00
N LEU A 650 -8.21 24.01 -10.96
CA LEU A 650 -8.69 22.85 -10.21
C LEU A 650 -9.76 22.07 -10.96
N ALA A 651 -10.63 22.81 -11.65
CA ALA A 651 -11.63 22.26 -12.55
C ALA A 651 -10.95 21.38 -13.62
N GLU A 652 -9.88 21.84 -14.26
CA GLU A 652 -9.06 21.06 -15.21
C GLU A 652 -8.58 19.69 -14.69
N ARG A 653 -8.58 19.46 -13.36
CA ARG A 653 -8.17 18.19 -12.72
C ARG A 653 -9.32 17.23 -12.43
N LEU A 654 -10.57 17.69 -12.36
CA LEU A 654 -11.75 16.82 -12.12
C LEU A 654 -11.92 15.74 -13.22
N PRO A 655 -11.69 16.02 -14.50
CA PRO A 655 -11.74 15.02 -15.57
C PRO A 655 -10.65 13.95 -15.48
N ALA A 656 -9.61 14.12 -14.64
CA ALA A 656 -8.58 13.10 -14.40
C ALA A 656 -9.08 11.95 -13.50
N THR A 657 -10.31 12.03 -12.98
CA THR A 657 -10.99 10.97 -12.21
C THR A 657 -11.72 9.96 -13.10
N TRP A 658 -11.50 10.02 -14.41
CA TRP A 658 -12.24 9.26 -15.41
C TRP A 658 -11.45 8.08 -15.96
N VAL A 659 -12.17 7.00 -16.31
CA VAL A 659 -11.56 5.77 -16.81
C VAL A 659 -11.33 5.93 -18.32
N GLY A 660 -10.16 6.46 -18.70
CA GLY A 660 -9.73 6.59 -20.10
C GLY A 660 -9.85 7.99 -20.69
N ASN A 661 -9.16 8.23 -21.82
CA ASN A 661 -9.03 9.55 -22.44
C ASN A 661 -10.32 10.03 -23.15
N SER A 662 -11.25 9.15 -23.50
CA SER A 662 -12.41 9.47 -24.33
C SER A 662 -13.46 10.34 -23.63
N GLU A 663 -13.69 10.10 -22.33
CA GLU A 663 -14.56 10.93 -21.50
C GLU A 663 -13.97 12.34 -21.45
N LEU A 664 -12.68 12.45 -21.12
CA LEU A 664 -11.93 13.70 -20.98
C LEU A 664 -12.05 14.58 -22.24
N VAL A 665 -11.90 13.99 -23.42
CA VAL A 665 -12.00 14.71 -24.69
C VAL A 665 -13.40 15.33 -24.88
N TRP A 666 -14.47 14.60 -24.56
CA TRP A 666 -15.83 15.14 -24.62
C TRP A 666 -16.02 16.29 -23.63
N PHE A 667 -15.56 16.14 -22.40
CA PHE A 667 -15.68 17.17 -21.39
C PHE A 667 -14.98 18.47 -21.78
N THR A 668 -13.73 18.37 -22.25
CA THR A 668 -12.98 19.54 -22.74
C THR A 668 -13.71 20.21 -23.91
N TYR A 669 -14.28 19.42 -24.81
CA TYR A 669 -15.09 19.94 -25.92
C TYR A 669 -16.37 20.64 -25.45
N SER A 670 -17.16 20.03 -24.56
CA SER A 670 -18.37 20.62 -24.00
C SER A 670 -18.09 21.90 -23.23
N TRP A 671 -16.99 21.94 -22.48
CA TRP A 671 -16.56 23.15 -21.78
C TRP A 671 -16.25 24.29 -22.76
N ALA A 672 -15.52 23.99 -23.84
CA ALA A 672 -15.24 24.97 -24.87
C ALA A 672 -16.51 25.51 -25.56
N LEU A 673 -17.53 24.67 -25.73
CA LEU A 673 -18.84 25.10 -26.25
C LEU A 673 -19.56 26.06 -25.29
N LEU A 674 -19.59 25.73 -23.99
CA LEU A 674 -20.20 26.57 -22.96
C LEU A 674 -19.53 27.96 -22.89
N GLU A 675 -18.20 28.00 -22.99
CA GLU A 675 -17.43 29.24 -23.00
C GLU A 675 -17.70 30.08 -24.26
N GLN A 676 -17.82 29.45 -25.43
CA GLN A 676 -18.15 30.13 -26.68
C GLN A 676 -19.57 30.69 -26.68
N ASP A 677 -20.55 29.91 -26.24
CA ASP A 677 -21.95 30.34 -26.12
C ASP A 677 -22.06 31.55 -25.19
N ARG A 678 -21.41 31.50 -24.02
CA ARG A 678 -21.29 32.62 -23.09
C ARG A 678 -20.68 33.87 -23.73
N ALA A 679 -19.57 33.72 -24.46
CA ALA A 679 -18.90 34.84 -25.12
C ALA A 679 -19.74 35.47 -26.25
N SER A 680 -20.72 34.73 -26.78
CA SER A 680 -21.62 35.18 -27.85
C SER A 680 -22.94 35.79 -27.36
N GLY A 681 -23.21 35.74 -26.05
CA GLY A 681 -24.43 36.26 -25.43
C GLY A 681 -24.53 37.79 -25.40
N PRO A 682 -25.77 38.34 -25.28
CA PRO A 682 -26.02 39.78 -25.35
C PRO A 682 -25.47 40.59 -24.15
N GLU A 683 -25.10 39.95 -23.04
CA GLU A 683 -24.39 40.54 -21.89
C GLU A 683 -23.20 39.65 -21.52
N VAL A 684 -21.97 40.07 -21.83
CA VAL A 684 -20.76 39.39 -21.35
C VAL A 684 -20.51 39.82 -19.92
N VAL A 685 -21.08 39.09 -18.97
CA VAL A 685 -20.80 39.25 -17.54
C VAL A 685 -19.59 38.39 -17.19
N GLU A 686 -18.52 39.00 -16.68
CA GLU A 686 -17.40 38.24 -16.11
C GLU A 686 -17.91 37.43 -14.91
N LEU A 687 -17.85 36.10 -15.03
CA LEU A 687 -18.17 35.21 -13.92
C LEU A 687 -17.04 35.27 -12.89
N SER A 688 -17.41 35.21 -11.62
CA SER A 688 -16.42 35.03 -10.57
C SER A 688 -15.79 33.63 -10.67
N PRO A 689 -14.53 33.43 -10.22
CA PRO A 689 -13.88 32.11 -10.23
C PRO A 689 -14.73 31.00 -9.60
N GLU A 690 -15.52 31.36 -8.60
CA GLU A 690 -16.46 30.50 -7.88
C GLU A 690 -17.64 30.03 -8.77
N GLN A 691 -18.15 30.92 -9.62
CA GLN A 691 -19.23 30.59 -10.55
C GLN A 691 -18.71 29.72 -11.70
N VAL A 692 -17.48 29.96 -12.14
CA VAL A 692 -16.78 29.10 -13.11
C VAL A 692 -16.60 27.69 -12.53
N ALA A 693 -16.18 27.59 -11.28
CA ALA A 693 -16.04 26.33 -10.56
C ALA A 693 -17.32 25.50 -10.51
N LEU A 694 -18.43 26.14 -10.09
CA LEU A 694 -19.72 25.47 -9.95
C LEU A 694 -20.23 24.95 -11.29
N ARG A 695 -20.05 25.72 -12.38
CA ARG A 695 -20.41 25.27 -13.73
C ARG A 695 -19.60 24.07 -14.19
N TYR A 696 -18.33 24.04 -13.82
CA TYR A 696 -17.45 22.94 -14.17
C TYR A 696 -17.82 21.64 -13.42
N ILE A 697 -18.08 21.76 -12.11
CA ILE A 697 -18.55 20.64 -11.27
C ILE A 697 -19.94 20.16 -11.75
N ALA A 698 -20.82 21.09 -12.14
CA ALA A 698 -22.12 20.76 -12.73
C ALA A 698 -22.01 19.99 -14.05
N LEU A 699 -21.12 20.39 -14.95
CA LEU A 699 -20.84 19.66 -16.20
C LEU A 699 -20.34 18.23 -15.93
N TRP A 700 -19.48 18.09 -14.92
CA TRP A 700 -18.96 16.78 -14.51
C TRP A 700 -20.07 15.89 -13.94
N ALA A 701 -20.91 16.44 -13.05
CA ALA A 701 -22.04 15.73 -12.45
C ALA A 701 -23.06 15.28 -13.50
N LEU A 702 -23.38 16.15 -14.47
CA LEU A 702 -24.25 15.82 -15.61
C LEU A 702 -23.68 14.67 -16.45
N THR A 703 -22.39 14.75 -16.78
CA THR A 703 -21.73 13.71 -17.58
C THR A 703 -21.74 12.37 -16.86
N ARG A 704 -21.42 12.32 -15.57
CA ARG A 704 -21.48 11.08 -14.79
C ARG A 704 -22.90 10.53 -14.65
N THR A 705 -23.89 11.39 -14.44
CA THR A 705 -25.30 10.97 -14.32
C THR A 705 -25.82 10.37 -15.62
N PHE A 706 -25.41 10.92 -16.77
CA PHE A 706 -25.67 10.29 -18.06
C PHE A 706 -25.11 8.87 -18.14
N TYR A 707 -23.86 8.66 -17.70
CA TYR A 707 -23.20 7.36 -17.74
C TYR A 707 -23.86 6.33 -16.81
N ILE A 708 -24.38 6.76 -15.67
CA ILE A 708 -25.20 5.91 -14.80
C ILE A 708 -26.44 5.43 -15.57
N HIS A 709 -27.18 6.35 -16.20
CA HIS A 709 -28.38 6.02 -16.97
C HIS A 709 -28.10 5.19 -18.23
N ALA A 710 -26.96 5.41 -18.88
CA ALA A 710 -26.59 4.80 -20.16
C ALA A 710 -25.88 3.44 -20.00
N PHE A 711 -25.02 3.31 -18.99
CA PHE A 711 -24.01 2.23 -18.90
C PHE A 711 -23.92 1.52 -17.55
N ASP A 712 -24.71 1.90 -16.52
CA ASP A 712 -24.71 1.24 -15.19
C ASP A 712 -23.36 1.35 -14.44
N GLN A 713 -22.57 2.38 -14.75
CA GLN A 713 -21.32 2.69 -14.04
C GLN A 713 -21.62 3.51 -12.78
N GLY A 714 -22.16 2.83 -11.76
CA GLY A 714 -22.33 3.34 -10.39
C GLY A 714 -23.79 3.49 -9.90
N ASN A 715 -23.94 3.77 -8.60
CA ASN A 715 -25.25 3.99 -7.96
C ASN A 715 -25.70 5.48 -7.97
N PRO A 716 -27.01 5.80 -7.90
CA PRO A 716 -27.56 7.18 -7.85
C PRO A 716 -27.11 8.11 -6.70
N GLY A 717 -26.09 7.73 -5.93
CA GLY A 717 -25.46 8.55 -4.89
C GLY A 717 -23.93 8.53 -4.93
N GLU A 718 -23.30 7.83 -5.88
CA GLU A 718 -21.86 7.59 -5.84
C GLU A 718 -20.99 8.83 -6.10
N TRP A 719 -21.49 9.77 -6.91
CA TRP A 719 -20.78 11.04 -7.14
C TRP A 719 -20.62 11.88 -5.86
N ARG A 720 -21.46 11.65 -4.84
CA ARG A 720 -21.39 12.34 -3.54
C ARG A 720 -20.26 11.82 -2.65
N TYR A 721 -19.74 10.60 -2.87
CA TYR A 721 -18.63 10.07 -2.09
C TYR A 721 -17.28 10.71 -2.47
N TYR A 722 -17.18 11.34 -3.65
CA TYR A 722 -16.02 12.11 -4.10
C TYR A 722 -16.05 13.58 -3.66
N LEU A 723 -17.14 14.05 -3.03
CA LEU A 723 -17.12 15.37 -2.38
C LEU A 723 -16.05 15.43 -1.29
N GLY A 724 -15.70 14.30 -0.67
CA GLY A 724 -14.64 14.20 0.33
C GLY A 724 -13.29 14.74 -0.16
N ASP A 725 -12.98 14.64 -1.46
CA ASP A 725 -11.76 15.22 -2.06
C ASP A 725 -11.89 16.75 -2.23
N ALA A 726 -13.11 17.24 -2.48
CA ALA A 726 -13.40 18.66 -2.60
C ALA A 726 -13.49 19.40 -1.24
N ILE A 727 -13.89 18.72 -0.16
CA ILE A 727 -14.24 19.31 1.14
C ILE A 727 -13.52 18.71 2.37
N GLY A 728 -12.65 17.70 2.17
CA GLY A 728 -11.94 16.97 3.24
C GLY A 728 -10.81 17.77 3.93
N PRO A 729 -9.88 17.09 4.64
CA PRO A 729 -8.85 17.77 5.45
C PRO A 729 -7.87 18.60 4.60
N ASN A 730 -7.70 18.26 3.32
CA ASN A 730 -7.00 19.06 2.31
C ASN A 730 -7.97 19.32 1.15
N PRO A 731 -8.96 20.22 1.32
CA PRO A 731 -10.03 20.37 0.36
C PRO A 731 -9.48 20.99 -0.93
N LEU A 732 -9.83 20.40 -2.09
CA LEU A 732 -9.48 20.96 -3.39
C LEU A 732 -10.02 22.40 -3.55
N ILE A 733 -11.15 22.72 -2.90
CA ILE A 733 -11.75 24.04 -2.90
C ILE A 733 -11.41 24.78 -1.59
N PRO A 734 -11.09 26.08 -1.61
CA PRO A 734 -10.67 26.80 -0.40
C PRO A 734 -11.75 26.71 0.70
N ARG A 735 -11.35 26.26 1.91
CA ARG A 735 -12.28 26.09 3.06
C ARG A 735 -13.02 27.38 3.42
N GLU A 736 -12.39 28.53 3.24
CA GLU A 736 -13.00 29.85 3.50
C GLU A 736 -14.15 30.16 2.52
N TRP A 737 -14.00 29.76 1.25
CA TRP A 737 -15.06 29.90 0.25
C TRP A 737 -16.24 28.97 0.57
N LEU A 738 -15.94 27.70 0.86
CA LEU A 738 -16.91 26.69 1.25
C LEU A 738 -17.71 27.14 2.49
N ALA A 739 -17.02 27.72 3.47
CA ALA A 739 -17.61 28.29 4.66
C ALA A 739 -18.56 29.47 4.35
N ALA A 740 -18.13 30.39 3.48
CA ALA A 740 -18.96 31.52 3.06
C ALA A 740 -20.24 31.05 2.36
N ARG A 741 -20.13 30.07 1.46
CA ARG A 741 -21.28 29.47 0.76
C ARG A 741 -22.24 28.74 1.69
N ALA A 742 -21.73 28.06 2.71
CA ALA A 742 -22.59 27.40 3.70
C ALA A 742 -23.40 28.41 4.55
N VAL A 743 -22.85 29.59 4.80
CA VAL A 743 -23.59 30.68 5.46
C VAL A 743 -24.58 31.34 4.49
N GLU A 744 -24.19 31.60 3.24
CA GLU A 744 -25.03 32.25 2.24
C GLU A 744 -26.23 31.40 1.78
N SER A 745 -26.04 30.09 1.67
CA SER A 745 -27.12 29.15 1.32
C SER A 745 -28.13 28.93 2.44
N GLY A 746 -27.87 29.47 3.64
CA GLY A 746 -28.68 29.25 4.84
C GLY A 746 -28.48 27.89 5.48
N ALA A 747 -27.50 27.10 5.04
CA ALA A 747 -27.10 25.86 5.72
C ALA A 747 -26.55 26.15 7.12
N LEU A 748 -25.97 27.33 7.33
CA LEU A 748 -25.45 27.79 8.62
C LEU A 748 -25.86 29.22 8.98
N ALA A 749 -25.93 29.50 10.29
CA ALA A 749 -26.14 30.84 10.80
C ALA A 749 -24.88 31.73 10.63
N PRO A 750 -25.05 33.06 10.41
CA PRO A 750 -23.92 33.97 10.32
C PRO A 750 -23.01 33.91 11.56
N GLY A 751 -21.72 33.64 11.35
CA GLY A 751 -20.71 33.53 12.42
C GLY A 751 -20.54 32.14 13.05
N ALA A 752 -21.26 31.13 12.56
CA ALA A 752 -20.99 29.73 12.91
C ALA A 752 -19.72 29.22 12.20
N VAL A 753 -18.97 28.34 12.86
CA VAL A 753 -17.85 27.62 12.24
C VAL A 753 -18.43 26.38 11.54
N PRO A 754 -18.36 26.27 10.20
CA PRO A 754 -18.95 25.15 9.47
C PRO A 754 -18.28 23.81 9.77
N GLY A 755 -19.08 22.77 9.98
CA GLY A 755 -18.63 21.39 9.84
C GLY A 755 -18.52 21.00 8.36
N ASP A 756 -17.81 19.91 8.09
CA ASP A 756 -17.62 19.41 6.72
C ASP A 756 -18.95 18.96 6.08
N GLU A 757 -19.91 18.49 6.88
CA GLU A 757 -21.27 18.13 6.43
C GLU A 757 -22.09 19.36 5.99
N ASP A 758 -22.00 20.47 6.73
CA ASP A 758 -22.70 21.72 6.38
C ASP A 758 -22.18 22.29 5.05
N ILE A 759 -20.86 22.18 4.86
CA ILE A 759 -20.17 22.56 3.63
C ILE A 759 -20.60 21.67 2.47
N ALA A 760 -20.69 20.35 2.68
CA ALA A 760 -21.12 19.40 1.67
C ALA A 760 -22.53 19.74 1.15
N ILE A 761 -23.47 19.98 2.08
CA ILE A 761 -24.86 20.31 1.77
C ILE A 761 -24.95 21.59 0.93
N ALA A 762 -24.21 22.63 1.34
CA ALA A 762 -24.20 23.90 0.61
C ALA A 762 -23.62 23.77 -0.80
N LEU A 763 -22.54 23.02 -0.96
CA LEU A 763 -21.92 22.77 -2.27
C LEU A 763 -22.85 21.98 -3.19
N VAL A 764 -23.51 20.93 -2.68
CA VAL A 764 -24.48 20.13 -3.44
C VAL A 764 -25.63 20.99 -3.95
N HIS A 765 -26.21 21.85 -3.12
CA HIS A 765 -27.27 22.76 -3.57
C HIS A 765 -26.76 23.72 -4.66
N GLY A 766 -25.58 24.31 -4.48
CA GLY A 766 -24.98 25.20 -5.49
C GLY A 766 -24.72 24.50 -6.83
N VAL A 767 -24.31 23.23 -6.80
CA VAL A 767 -24.14 22.42 -8.01
C VAL A 767 -25.49 22.15 -8.67
N ILE A 768 -26.50 21.70 -7.92
CA ILE A 768 -27.86 21.43 -8.44
C ILE A 768 -28.44 22.67 -9.12
N ASP A 769 -28.31 23.85 -8.50
CA ASP A 769 -28.80 25.11 -9.07
C ASP A 769 -28.07 25.49 -10.37
N THR A 770 -26.78 25.13 -10.49
CA THR A 770 -25.94 25.45 -11.66
C THR A 770 -26.12 24.45 -12.80
N VAL A 771 -26.58 23.24 -12.51
CA VAL A 771 -26.81 22.17 -13.50
C VAL A 771 -27.83 22.58 -14.54
N ASP A 772 -28.95 23.15 -14.12
CA ASP A 772 -30.01 23.57 -15.05
C ASP A 772 -29.47 24.56 -16.09
N GLU A 773 -28.58 25.46 -15.68
CA GLU A 773 -27.93 26.40 -16.59
C GLU A 773 -27.07 25.66 -17.63
N VAL A 774 -26.16 24.80 -17.17
CA VAL A 774 -25.23 24.05 -18.02
C VAL A 774 -25.98 23.11 -18.98
N ALA A 775 -26.99 22.42 -18.46
CA ALA A 775 -27.84 21.50 -19.21
C ALA A 775 -28.58 22.20 -20.35
N ASN A 776 -29.21 23.34 -20.05
CA ASN A 776 -29.94 24.13 -21.04
C ASN A 776 -29.02 24.69 -22.12
N ALA A 777 -27.83 25.20 -21.74
CA ALA A 777 -26.86 25.71 -22.69
C ALA A 777 -26.38 24.61 -23.66
N LEU A 778 -25.97 23.44 -23.16
CA LEU A 778 -25.54 22.33 -24.03
C LEU A 778 -26.67 21.84 -24.94
N THR A 779 -27.89 21.76 -24.43
CA THR A 779 -29.06 21.33 -25.20
C THR A 779 -29.40 22.35 -26.30
N HIS A 780 -29.24 23.65 -26.03
CA HIS A 780 -29.42 24.71 -27.01
C HIS A 780 -28.36 24.66 -28.12
N ILE A 781 -27.08 24.43 -27.76
CA ILE A 781 -25.96 24.41 -28.70
C ILE A 781 -25.99 23.17 -29.61
N LEU A 782 -26.25 21.99 -29.03
CA LEU A 782 -26.11 20.70 -29.73
C LEU A 782 -27.44 20.08 -30.16
N GLY A 783 -28.55 20.48 -29.55
CA GLY A 783 -29.86 19.80 -29.66
C GLY A 783 -29.89 18.47 -28.90
N GLY A 784 -31.08 18.01 -28.49
CA GLY A 784 -31.25 16.75 -27.74
C GLY A 784 -30.61 15.51 -28.41
N PRO A 785 -30.89 15.23 -29.70
CA PRO A 785 -30.28 14.11 -30.41
C PRO A 785 -28.76 14.22 -30.58
N GLY A 786 -28.25 15.44 -30.83
CA GLY A 786 -26.81 15.69 -31.00
C GLY A 786 -26.05 15.57 -29.68
N LEU A 787 -26.62 16.08 -28.58
CA LEU A 787 -26.10 15.93 -27.23
C LEU A 787 -26.07 14.48 -26.79
N PHE A 788 -27.16 13.74 -27.00
CA PHE A 788 -27.23 12.30 -26.71
C PHE A 788 -26.17 11.51 -27.48
N ALA A 789 -26.08 11.70 -28.81
CA ALA A 789 -25.10 10.99 -29.63
C ALA A 789 -23.66 11.32 -29.22
N SER A 790 -23.39 12.58 -28.86
CA SER A 790 -22.07 13.03 -28.44
C SER A 790 -21.67 12.48 -27.07
N LEU A 791 -22.56 12.48 -26.08
CA LEU A 791 -22.35 11.85 -24.78
C LEU A 791 -22.25 10.33 -24.88
N TRP A 792 -23.02 9.70 -25.76
CA TRP A 792 -22.96 8.25 -25.98
C TRP A 792 -21.63 7.82 -26.61
N ALA A 793 -21.09 8.64 -27.51
CA ALA A 793 -19.80 8.38 -28.16
C ALA A 793 -18.59 8.50 -27.21
N SER A 794 -18.70 9.21 -26.09
CA SER A 794 -17.56 9.40 -25.18
C SER A 794 -17.18 8.14 -24.40
N ALA A 795 -18.03 7.11 -24.38
CA ALA A 795 -17.80 5.84 -23.67
C ALA A 795 -16.90 4.85 -24.43
N GLY A 796 -16.14 5.33 -25.42
CA GLY A 796 -15.13 4.52 -26.15
C GLY A 796 -15.10 4.73 -27.67
N ALA A 797 -16.07 5.44 -28.25
CA ALA A 797 -16.10 5.74 -29.68
C ALA A 797 -15.29 7.02 -30.03
N ALA A 798 -15.12 7.93 -29.07
CA ALA A 798 -14.44 9.22 -29.27
C ALA A 798 -12.99 9.09 -29.76
N GLU A 799 -12.25 8.06 -29.35
CA GLU A 799 -10.88 7.81 -29.84
C GLU A 799 -10.83 7.47 -31.34
N HIS A 800 -11.92 6.93 -31.90
CA HIS A 800 -12.01 6.58 -33.32
C HIS A 800 -12.64 7.68 -34.19
N TYR A 801 -13.54 8.50 -33.63
CA TYR A 801 -14.32 9.48 -34.41
C TYR A 801 -13.89 10.95 -34.22
N GLY A 802 -13.27 11.29 -33.08
CA GLY A 802 -12.96 12.67 -32.70
C GLY A 802 -14.22 13.52 -32.42
N TYR A 803 -14.02 14.73 -31.87
CA TYR A 803 -15.08 15.74 -31.72
C TYR A 803 -14.75 17.00 -32.52
N PRO A 804 -15.74 17.70 -33.10
CA PRO A 804 -17.17 17.35 -33.13
C PRO A 804 -17.49 16.19 -34.09
N LEU A 805 -18.54 15.44 -33.78
CA LEU A 805 -19.07 14.40 -34.68
C LEU A 805 -19.74 15.05 -35.92
N SER A 806 -19.59 14.43 -37.08
CA SER A 806 -20.29 14.84 -38.31
C SER A 806 -21.77 14.50 -38.24
N THR A 807 -22.60 15.20 -39.02
CA THR A 807 -24.04 14.93 -39.12
C THR A 807 -24.34 13.49 -39.51
N ASP A 808 -23.51 12.90 -40.38
CA ASP A 808 -23.65 11.50 -40.80
C ASP A 808 -23.31 10.54 -39.66
N GLN A 809 -22.25 10.82 -38.87
CA GLN A 809 -21.89 10.02 -37.69
C GLN A 809 -22.97 10.07 -36.60
N ILE A 810 -23.55 11.26 -36.36
CA ILE A 810 -24.65 11.44 -35.42
C ILE A 810 -25.87 10.64 -35.87
N ASN A 811 -26.23 10.74 -37.15
CA ASN A 811 -27.36 9.98 -37.71
C ASN A 811 -27.12 8.47 -37.65
N ASP A 812 -25.91 8.00 -37.92
CA ASP A 812 -25.56 6.58 -37.84
C ASP A 812 -25.62 6.06 -36.40
N LEU A 813 -25.11 6.81 -35.42
CA LEU A 813 -25.19 6.47 -34.00
C LEU A 813 -26.65 6.46 -33.52
N ILE A 814 -27.44 7.47 -33.88
CA ILE A 814 -28.88 7.51 -33.57
C ILE A 814 -29.59 6.32 -34.19
N ASN A 815 -29.31 5.99 -35.46
CA ASN A 815 -29.93 4.84 -36.14
C ASN A 815 -29.51 3.50 -35.50
N GLN A 816 -28.25 3.34 -35.10
CA GLN A 816 -27.79 2.16 -34.35
C GLN A 816 -28.50 2.03 -33.01
N VAL A 817 -28.72 3.14 -32.31
CA VAL A 817 -29.44 3.19 -31.03
C VAL A 817 -30.93 2.89 -31.21
N VAL A 818 -31.57 3.42 -32.25
CA VAL A 818 -33.00 3.22 -32.55
C VAL A 818 -33.30 1.80 -33.03
N ASN A 819 -32.37 1.15 -33.74
CA ASN A 819 -32.56 -0.21 -34.27
C ASN A 819 -32.29 -1.34 -33.24
N ASP A 820 -31.71 -1.02 -32.07
CA ASP A 820 -31.51 -1.96 -30.95
C ASP A 820 -31.84 -1.29 -29.59
N PRO A 821 -33.14 -1.06 -29.30
CA PRO A 821 -33.58 -0.31 -28.14
C PRO A 821 -33.56 -1.18 -26.86
N ALA A 822 -32.43 -1.20 -26.17
CA ALA A 822 -32.39 -1.60 -24.77
C ALA A 822 -33.11 -0.53 -23.90
N SER A 823 -33.75 -0.94 -22.80
CA SER A 823 -34.47 -0.02 -21.90
C SER A 823 -33.60 1.16 -21.43
N ARG A 824 -32.29 0.95 -21.28
CA ARG A 824 -31.30 1.93 -20.82
C ARG A 824 -31.05 3.08 -21.81
N LYS A 825 -30.95 2.78 -23.11
CA LYS A 825 -30.79 3.79 -24.17
C LYS A 825 -31.98 4.76 -24.19
N ILE A 826 -33.18 4.21 -24.02
CA ILE A 826 -34.41 4.98 -23.93
C ILE A 826 -34.43 5.84 -22.65
N GLN A 827 -33.98 5.30 -21.52
CA GLN A 827 -33.89 6.04 -20.27
C GLN A 827 -32.92 7.21 -20.36
N ALA A 828 -31.71 7.01 -20.89
CA ALA A 828 -30.71 8.06 -21.06
C ALA A 828 -31.17 9.15 -22.06
N TYR A 829 -31.80 8.76 -23.17
CA TYR A 829 -32.37 9.71 -24.13
C TYR A 829 -33.52 10.52 -23.51
N ASN A 830 -34.44 9.85 -22.81
CA ASN A 830 -35.55 10.52 -22.13
C ASN A 830 -35.06 11.45 -21.01
N TRP A 831 -33.97 11.10 -20.32
CA TRP A 831 -33.34 11.96 -19.32
C TRP A 831 -32.84 13.26 -19.95
N ILE A 832 -32.21 13.19 -21.14
CA ILE A 832 -31.82 14.40 -21.90
C ILE A 832 -33.03 15.21 -22.35
N GLU A 833 -34.05 14.58 -22.93
CA GLU A 833 -35.29 15.26 -23.36
C GLU A 833 -36.06 15.90 -22.20
N ALA A 834 -35.93 15.36 -20.99
CA ALA A 834 -36.51 15.92 -19.77
C ALA A 834 -35.71 17.11 -19.21
N GLY A 835 -34.59 17.50 -19.85
CA GLY A 835 -33.74 18.60 -19.40
C GLY A 835 -32.61 18.19 -18.46
N MET A 836 -32.27 16.89 -18.39
CA MET A 836 -31.19 16.34 -17.56
C MET A 836 -31.31 16.64 -16.04
N PRO A 837 -32.46 16.34 -15.41
CA PRO A 837 -32.62 16.58 -13.97
C PRO A 837 -31.65 15.70 -13.17
N LEU A 838 -30.89 16.32 -12.25
CA LEU A 838 -29.87 15.68 -11.41
C LEU A 838 -30.40 15.14 -10.08
#